data_AF-A0A1M3NDU1-F1
#
_entry.id   AF-A0A1M3NDU1-F1
#
_cell.length_a   1.000
_cell.length_b   1.000
_cell.length_c   1.000
_cell.angle_alpha   90.00
_cell.angle_beta   90.00
_cell.angle_gamma   90.00
#
_symmetry.space_group_name_H-M   'P 1'
#
loop_
_entity.id
_entity.type
_entity.pdbx_description
1 polymer ?
#
loop_
_entity_poly.entity_id
_entity_poly.type
_entity_poly.pdbx_seq_one_letter_code
_entity_poly.pdbx_strand_id
1 'polypeptide(L)'
;MRLLPRALKFLALFVAFGIASWLAMNLHGGGLWEGLAPAVASTADPKHGPSNYDLRQLKVVNEVLKNVRDKYVDPKRVKPKDMLMSSLNYVQRDVAQIIVIHEEPSPTVKVRVDTQEREFRVDNVLGLWDVSARLREIFDFVQENLKGTEVDLREVEYAACNGMLHTLDPHSVLLSPEAYKEMNLSTSGQFGGLGIVISIRDQQLTVINPMPGTPAFRAGVKKYDRITKIGGESTLNMGLNEAVQHLRGAPGTKVTVWIRRDGPDGWQQAKPFELTREVIKVQSVESKSLGDGIGYVRIKQFQANTSKDLDEALQKLKGNGELKGLVLDLRGNPGGLLEQAARVADKFLVGGPIVATVGNPGAGEDREEKVAHPEGTEPNYPIALLINGSSASASEIVAGALKNHDRAIIIGETSFGKGSVQLVFTELPDRAALKLTIAQYLTMPGDISIQGTGVTPDIELDPMTADNQEMDLTVDTGMIKERDLSRSLSNSRIREGQKPQEIVRYNLPESLRRELRERGGDPDEVLGPDFPNKDFPVKFGRDIVARVPHGKRLEQVRAAKQIIDDARRTELQKVSADLQQLGIDWSDAPADVQQAAPGAPPPNVEVKLETDKPGNEVTAGDSMNLKVSVTNKGTVTLHRLAAVTKSDNGLYDNKELVIGKLEPGKTKTASIPLGWCEVEGRKPGSTAPLPKDAPRVCRLPKDTLSRQDGISVKFDESRGRAPAEQTLRVGLKALERPIFAYSYQIADARKGNGDGKVQKGEHLTMYVSVKNVGKGKSFETQANLRNLSGDGLLLHEGRFDISNMQPGEVKKLTFSFDVESALADPEAKVELSIADRDLRENVVEKVRMPIAVPTTLTPASGTMKARAGGATLLESPEPGARTFGRLGAGTAVNVLATTGDLTKVALGDARFGFVKTAELEAGGAPSGAVAFEETMRRFPPSIEVQPVALSVREDKILIKGTATDPDKILDGYVFVGNRKVFYRSNRNGADPKRMTIEAPVPLRPGVNVITVVARENVDTIGRKTLIIRRDGPNGEILASPKGEEDLEGGGGADD
;
A
#
# COMPACT_ATOMS: atom_id res chain seq x y z
N MET A 1 1.12 -48.27 24.92
CA MET A 1 1.67 -46.90 25.14
C MET A 1 2.60 -46.53 23.98
N ARG A 2 2.09 -45.89 22.92
CA ARG A 2 2.86 -45.25 21.81
C ARG A 2 1.90 -44.55 20.83
N LEU A 3 0.81 -43.97 21.33
CA LEU A 3 -0.26 -43.34 20.52
C LEU A 3 -0.26 -41.80 20.58
N LEU A 4 0.49 -41.19 21.50
CA LEU A 4 0.60 -39.73 21.61
C LEU A 4 1.56 -39.04 20.60
N PRO A 5 2.68 -39.65 20.13
CA PRO A 5 3.62 -38.92 19.26
C PRO A 5 3.23 -38.82 17.78
N ARG A 6 2.20 -39.56 17.33
CA ARG A 6 1.71 -39.49 15.94
C ARG A 6 0.59 -38.47 15.75
N ALA A 7 -0.16 -38.15 16.81
CA ALA A 7 -1.19 -37.11 16.77
C ALA A 7 -0.61 -35.68 16.72
N LEU A 8 0.58 -35.45 17.31
CA LEU A 8 1.25 -34.14 17.24
C LEU A 8 1.94 -33.85 15.90
N LYS A 9 2.21 -34.87 15.06
CA LYS A 9 2.84 -34.67 13.73
C LYS A 9 1.85 -34.34 12.62
N PHE A 10 0.55 -34.56 12.84
CA PHE A 10 -0.50 -34.28 11.84
C PHE A 10 -1.03 -32.83 11.89
N LEU A 11 -0.56 -32.01 12.82
CA LEU A 11 -1.00 -30.61 12.98
C LEU A 11 -0.16 -29.60 12.17
N ALA A 12 0.94 -30.03 11.54
CA ALA A 12 1.94 -29.16 10.91
C ALA A 12 1.70 -28.87 9.41
N LEU A 13 0.55 -29.26 8.84
CA LEU A 13 0.34 -29.28 7.39
C LEU A 13 -0.50 -28.11 6.85
N PHE A 14 -0.70 -27.04 7.63
CA PHE A 14 -1.72 -26.07 7.30
C PHE A 14 -1.29 -24.62 7.50
N VAL A 15 -1.55 -23.83 6.44
CA VAL A 15 -1.93 -22.41 6.44
C VAL A 15 -0.83 -21.40 6.06
N ALA A 16 -0.80 -20.97 4.79
CA ALA A 16 -0.53 -19.59 4.38
C ALA A 16 -0.77 -19.38 2.89
N PHE A 17 -1.83 -18.65 2.51
CA PHE A 17 -2.05 -18.38 1.08
C PHE A 17 -2.68 -17.01 0.76
N GLY A 18 -3.67 -16.54 1.53
CA GLY A 18 -4.42 -15.33 1.16
C GLY A 18 -3.71 -13.99 1.39
N ILE A 19 -2.83 -13.87 2.41
CA ILE A 19 -2.25 -12.57 2.78
C ILE A 19 -1.14 -12.11 1.83
N ALA A 20 -0.42 -13.02 1.19
CA ALA A 20 0.60 -12.64 0.21
C ALA A 20 -0.02 -12.06 -1.06
N SER A 21 -1.14 -12.63 -1.53
CA SER A 21 -1.88 -12.07 -2.66
C SER A 21 -2.63 -10.80 -2.24
N TRP A 22 -3.20 -10.72 -1.03
CA TRP A 22 -3.79 -9.47 -0.53
C TRP A 22 -2.74 -8.37 -0.31
N LEU A 23 -1.56 -8.68 0.22
CA LEU A 23 -0.42 -7.74 0.31
C LEU A 23 0.13 -7.45 -1.08
N ALA A 24 0.25 -8.40 -2.01
CA ALA A 24 0.67 -8.11 -3.38
C ALA A 24 -0.35 -7.21 -4.09
N MET A 25 -1.65 -7.42 -3.87
CA MET A 25 -2.74 -6.67 -4.49
C MET A 25 -3.06 -5.33 -3.78
N ASN A 26 -2.82 -5.21 -2.47
CA ASN A 26 -3.01 -3.95 -1.72
C ASN A 26 -1.72 -3.15 -1.51
N LEU A 27 -0.53 -3.77 -1.55
CA LEU A 27 0.78 -3.07 -1.62
C LEU A 27 1.18 -2.76 -3.08
N HIS A 28 0.50 -3.28 -4.10
CA HIS A 28 0.68 -2.81 -5.48
C HIS A 28 -0.60 -2.21 -6.08
N GLY A 29 -1.73 -2.25 -5.35
CA GLY A 29 -2.98 -1.56 -5.68
C GLY A 29 -2.90 -0.04 -5.56
N GLY A 30 -1.77 0.50 -5.08
CA GLY A 30 -1.32 1.85 -5.36
C GLY A 30 -0.40 1.83 -6.58
N GLY A 31 -0.97 1.65 -7.78
CA GLY A 31 -0.22 1.60 -9.04
C GLY A 31 0.81 2.73 -9.13
N LEU A 32 2.05 2.42 -9.51
CA LEU A 32 3.19 3.34 -9.62
C LEU A 32 3.61 4.13 -8.36
N TRP A 33 2.73 4.36 -7.38
CA TRP A 33 2.95 5.33 -6.31
C TRP A 33 3.56 4.71 -5.04
N GLU A 34 3.34 3.42 -4.75
CA GLU A 34 4.17 2.72 -3.74
C GLU A 34 5.56 2.36 -4.29
N GLY A 35 5.71 2.18 -5.60
CA GLY A 35 7.03 2.13 -6.26
C GLY A 35 7.80 3.47 -6.22
N LEU A 36 7.09 4.57 -5.91
CA LEU A 36 7.66 5.89 -5.62
C LEU A 36 7.82 6.15 -4.11
N ALA A 37 7.36 5.26 -3.22
CA ALA A 37 7.66 5.34 -1.80
C ALA A 37 9.13 4.91 -1.62
N PRO A 38 10.07 5.83 -1.30
CA PRO A 38 11.45 5.44 -1.12
C PRO A 38 11.54 4.46 0.04
N ALA A 39 12.26 3.36 -0.15
CA ALA A 39 12.61 2.45 0.92
C ALA A 39 13.22 3.26 2.09
N VAL A 40 12.48 3.36 3.19
CA VAL A 40 12.98 3.98 4.41
C VAL A 40 13.75 2.92 5.15
N ALA A 41 15.00 3.20 5.51
CA ALA A 41 15.75 2.35 6.41
C ALA A 41 14.91 2.14 7.69
N SER A 42 14.58 0.88 8.00
CA SER A 42 13.85 0.51 9.20
C SER A 42 14.64 0.94 10.43
N THR A 43 14.06 1.81 11.25
CA THR A 43 14.54 2.08 12.61
C THR A 43 13.78 1.19 13.59
N ALA A 44 14.46 0.76 14.65
CA ALA A 44 14.00 -0.25 15.60
C ALA A 44 12.59 0.00 16.15
N ASP A 45 11.82 -1.07 16.37
CA ASP A 45 10.57 -1.01 17.13
C ASP A 45 10.88 -0.66 18.61
N PRO A 46 10.41 0.48 19.13
CA PRO A 46 10.68 0.91 20.50
C PRO A 46 10.14 -0.04 21.58
N LYS A 47 9.31 -1.04 21.24
CA LYS A 47 8.84 -2.08 22.18
C LYS A 47 9.91 -3.09 22.55
N HIS A 48 10.95 -3.23 21.73
CA HIS A 48 12.08 -4.10 22.00
C HIS A 48 13.28 -3.20 22.30
N GLY A 49 13.59 -3.01 23.59
CA GLY A 49 14.85 -2.34 23.99
C GLY A 49 16.06 -3.03 23.34
N PRO A 50 17.25 -2.40 23.38
CA PRO A 50 18.46 -2.95 22.74
C PRO A 50 18.60 -4.43 23.08
N SER A 51 18.41 -5.27 22.07
CA SER A 51 18.33 -6.70 22.25
C SER A 51 19.73 -7.20 22.62
N ASN A 52 19.84 -8.15 23.57
CA ASN A 52 21.07 -8.94 23.78
C ASN A 52 21.30 -9.92 22.60
N TYR A 53 20.91 -9.51 21.39
CA TYR A 53 20.93 -10.31 20.18
C TYR A 53 22.35 -10.31 19.62
N ASP A 54 22.85 -11.51 19.33
CA ASP A 54 24.21 -11.69 18.83
C ASP A 54 24.14 -12.20 17.39
N LEU A 55 24.42 -11.32 16.43
CA LEU A 55 24.40 -11.61 15.00
C LEU A 55 25.36 -12.74 14.60
N ARG A 56 26.41 -12.99 15.39
CA ARG A 56 27.40 -14.03 15.10
C ARG A 56 26.81 -15.44 15.22
N GLN A 57 25.71 -15.58 15.96
CA GLN A 57 25.05 -16.87 16.17
C GLN A 57 24.26 -17.32 14.93
N LEU A 58 23.79 -16.38 14.11
CA LEU A 58 23.02 -16.65 12.88
C LEU A 58 21.85 -17.63 13.13
N LYS A 59 21.14 -17.42 14.25
CA LYS A 59 20.11 -18.35 14.75
C LYS A 59 19.04 -18.62 13.70
N VAL A 60 18.59 -17.55 13.03
CA VAL A 60 17.50 -17.61 12.05
C VAL A 60 18.05 -17.94 10.67
N VAL A 61 19.16 -17.31 10.28
CA VAL A 61 19.83 -17.56 8.99
C VAL A 61 20.12 -19.04 8.78
N ASN A 62 20.65 -19.73 9.80
CA ASN A 62 20.99 -21.15 9.68
C ASN A 62 19.77 -22.05 9.47
N GLU A 63 18.67 -21.78 10.18
CA GLU A 63 17.42 -22.54 9.98
C GLU A 63 16.77 -22.20 8.63
N VAL A 64 16.84 -20.94 8.18
CA VAL A 64 16.38 -20.56 6.83
C VAL A 64 17.16 -21.30 5.76
N LEU A 65 18.49 -21.27 5.80
CA LEU A 65 19.35 -21.97 4.83
C LEU A 65 19.11 -23.48 4.82
N LYS A 66 18.93 -24.08 5.99
CA LYS A 66 18.57 -25.50 6.14
C LYS A 66 17.25 -25.84 5.46
N ASN A 67 16.19 -25.07 5.74
CA ASN A 67 14.88 -25.28 5.11
C ASN A 67 14.93 -25.02 3.61
N VAL A 68 15.67 -24.01 3.14
CA VAL A 68 15.86 -23.77 1.70
C VAL A 68 16.53 -24.98 1.04
N ARG A 69 17.61 -25.49 1.61
CA ARG A 69 18.31 -26.69 1.09
C ARG A 69 17.38 -27.90 1.03
N ASP A 70 16.64 -28.14 2.11
CA ASP A 70 15.92 -29.40 2.32
C ASP A 70 14.53 -29.41 1.68
N LYS A 71 13.91 -28.24 1.50
CA LYS A 71 12.48 -28.12 1.19
C LYS A 71 12.14 -27.21 0.03
N TYR A 72 13.05 -26.35 -0.45
CA TYR A 72 12.71 -25.43 -1.53
C TYR A 72 12.40 -26.18 -2.84
N VAL A 73 11.38 -25.72 -3.55
CA VAL A 73 10.79 -26.40 -4.71
C VAL A 73 11.74 -26.52 -5.91
N ASP A 74 12.60 -25.52 -6.13
CA ASP A 74 13.48 -25.45 -7.31
C ASP A 74 14.95 -25.25 -6.90
N PRO A 75 15.72 -26.34 -6.72
CA PRO A 75 17.13 -26.26 -6.35
C PRO A 75 18.00 -25.43 -7.30
N LYS A 76 17.62 -25.26 -8.58
CA LYS A 76 18.43 -24.53 -9.57
C LYS A 76 18.45 -23.02 -9.32
N ARG A 77 17.44 -22.50 -8.62
CA ARG A 77 17.36 -21.09 -8.21
C ARG A 77 18.16 -20.78 -6.94
N VAL A 78 18.62 -21.81 -6.24
CA VAL A 78 19.44 -21.66 -5.05
C VAL A 78 20.88 -21.34 -5.47
N LYS A 79 21.18 -20.05 -5.60
CA LYS A 79 22.49 -19.53 -6.00
C LYS A 79 23.17 -18.84 -4.81
N PRO A 80 24.11 -19.51 -4.10
CA PRO A 80 24.67 -19.01 -2.84
C PRO A 80 25.28 -17.60 -2.91
N LYS A 81 26.03 -17.29 -3.97
CA LYS A 81 26.62 -15.96 -4.16
C LYS A 81 25.54 -14.89 -4.29
N ASP A 82 24.51 -15.12 -5.11
CA ASP A 82 23.41 -14.18 -5.32
C ASP A 82 22.60 -13.98 -4.04
N MET A 83 22.34 -15.06 -3.29
CA MET A 83 21.68 -15.01 -1.98
C MET A 83 22.46 -14.14 -1.00
N LEU A 84 23.79 -14.30 -0.92
CA LEU A 84 24.63 -13.44 -0.08
C LEU A 84 24.54 -11.98 -0.52
N MET A 85 24.72 -11.68 -1.80
CA MET A 85 24.70 -10.32 -2.31
C MET A 85 23.34 -9.64 -2.09
N SER A 86 22.24 -10.38 -2.31
CA SER A 86 20.89 -9.90 -2.03
C SER A 86 20.65 -9.68 -0.53
N SER A 87 21.18 -10.54 0.34
CA SER A 87 21.16 -10.34 1.80
C SER A 87 21.77 -9.01 2.19
N LEU A 88 22.99 -8.75 1.69
CA LEU A 88 23.73 -7.54 1.98
C LEU A 88 23.00 -6.31 1.41
N ASN A 89 22.38 -6.44 0.23
CA ASN A 89 21.55 -5.39 -0.37
C ASN A 89 20.32 -5.04 0.47
N TYR A 90 19.60 -6.04 1.00
CA TYR A 90 18.47 -5.82 1.90
C TYR A 90 18.94 -5.20 3.22
N VAL A 91 20.04 -5.68 3.80
CA VAL A 91 20.62 -5.10 5.02
C VAL A 91 20.99 -3.64 4.83
N GLN A 92 21.68 -3.27 3.74
CA GLN A 92 22.01 -1.86 3.50
C GLN A 92 20.75 -1.01 3.21
N ARG A 93 19.71 -1.57 2.59
CA ARG A 93 18.45 -0.84 2.39
C ARG A 93 17.80 -0.51 3.72
N ASP A 94 17.74 -1.50 4.62
CA ASP A 94 16.99 -1.44 5.86
C ASP A 94 17.80 -0.79 7.01
N VAL A 95 19.14 -0.79 6.94
CA VAL A 95 20.01 -0.15 7.93
C VAL A 95 20.73 1.05 7.32
N ALA A 96 20.40 2.26 7.79
CA ALA A 96 20.91 3.51 7.22
C ALA A 96 22.44 3.60 7.22
N GLN A 97 23.08 3.18 8.32
CA GLN A 97 24.52 3.29 8.56
C GLN A 97 25.38 2.35 7.69
N ILE A 98 24.75 1.41 6.96
CA ILE A 98 25.44 0.38 6.18
C ILE A 98 25.36 0.71 4.69
N ILE A 99 26.49 0.61 3.98
CA ILE A 99 26.52 0.55 2.52
C ILE A 99 27.41 -0.60 2.06
N VAL A 100 26.97 -1.25 0.99
CA VAL A 100 27.67 -2.39 0.37
C VAL A 100 28.04 -1.98 -1.05
N ILE A 101 29.34 -1.92 -1.31
CA ILE A 101 29.92 -1.47 -2.59
C ILE A 101 30.53 -2.68 -3.27
N HIS A 102 30.01 -2.98 -4.46
CA HIS A 102 30.48 -4.05 -5.33
C HIS A 102 30.47 -3.56 -6.77
N GLU A 103 31.63 -3.65 -7.43
CA GLU A 103 31.78 -3.38 -8.86
C GLU A 103 32.11 -4.70 -9.54
N GLU A 104 31.17 -5.24 -10.33
CA GLU A 104 31.43 -6.47 -11.07
C GLU A 104 32.55 -6.26 -12.11
N PRO A 105 33.45 -7.23 -12.31
CA PRO A 105 33.45 -8.61 -11.79
C PRO A 105 34.30 -8.82 -10.52
N SER A 106 34.42 -7.83 -9.63
CA SER A 106 35.31 -7.90 -8.45
C SER A 106 35.10 -9.19 -7.62
N PRO A 107 36.16 -9.86 -7.15
CA PRO A 107 36.05 -11.02 -6.25
C PRO A 107 35.69 -10.62 -4.81
N THR A 108 35.72 -9.34 -4.48
CA THR A 108 35.44 -8.81 -3.14
C THR A 108 34.25 -7.86 -3.11
N VAL A 109 33.63 -7.77 -1.94
CA VAL A 109 32.65 -6.74 -1.60
C VAL A 109 33.20 -5.87 -0.48
N LYS A 110 33.06 -4.56 -0.62
CA LYS A 110 33.40 -3.60 0.43
C LYS A 110 32.15 -3.28 1.24
N VAL A 111 32.17 -3.58 2.53
CA VAL A 111 31.10 -3.22 3.47
C VAL A 111 31.60 -2.06 4.31
N ARG A 112 30.84 -0.96 4.31
CA ARG A 112 31.09 0.19 5.19
C ARG A 112 29.96 0.30 6.19
N VAL A 113 30.32 0.45 7.46
CA VAL A 113 29.42 0.68 8.58
C VAL A 113 29.87 1.97 9.26
N ASP A 114 29.05 2.99 9.14
CA ASP A 114 29.39 4.34 9.60
C ASP A 114 30.70 4.85 8.96
N THR A 115 31.77 5.04 9.74
CA THR A 115 33.07 5.51 9.23
C THR A 115 34.06 4.38 8.97
N GLN A 116 33.74 3.14 9.34
CA GLN A 116 34.63 1.98 9.21
C GLN A 116 34.29 1.20 7.94
N GLU A 117 35.30 0.73 7.22
CA GLU A 117 35.12 -0.12 6.04
C GLU A 117 36.03 -1.35 6.09
N ARG A 118 35.52 -2.45 5.55
CA ARG A 118 36.26 -3.70 5.42
C ARG A 118 35.86 -4.41 4.13
N GLU A 119 36.84 -5.04 3.48
CA GLU A 119 36.61 -5.88 2.30
C GLU A 119 36.46 -7.34 2.69
N PHE A 120 35.55 -8.03 2.00
CA PHE A 120 35.25 -9.44 2.20
C PHE A 120 35.24 -10.14 0.85
N ARG A 121 35.87 -11.32 0.77
CA ARG A 121 35.82 -12.15 -0.44
C ARG A 121 34.44 -12.77 -0.63
N VAL A 122 33.90 -12.71 -1.85
CA VAL A 122 32.58 -13.28 -2.20
C VAL A 122 32.65 -14.27 -3.35
N ASP A 123 33.78 -14.33 -4.03
CA ASP A 123 34.10 -15.33 -5.07
C ASP A 123 34.16 -16.76 -4.52
N ASN A 124 34.48 -16.93 -3.25
CA ASN A 124 34.60 -18.23 -2.59
C ASN A 124 33.29 -18.76 -1.98
N VAL A 125 32.15 -18.16 -2.30
CA VAL A 125 30.82 -18.55 -1.78
C VAL A 125 30.16 -19.50 -2.79
N LEU A 126 30.43 -20.80 -2.62
CA LEU A 126 30.02 -21.84 -3.58
C LEU A 126 28.83 -22.66 -3.09
N GLY A 127 28.67 -22.81 -1.77
CA GLY A 127 27.59 -23.53 -1.13
C GLY A 127 26.80 -22.69 -0.13
N LEU A 128 25.61 -23.18 0.27
CA LEU A 128 24.74 -22.50 1.23
C LEU A 128 25.42 -22.24 2.59
N TRP A 129 26.27 -23.15 3.05
CA TRP A 129 26.99 -22.98 4.31
C TRP A 129 28.13 -21.95 4.21
N ASP A 130 28.64 -21.69 3.01
CA ASP A 130 29.58 -20.59 2.77
C ASP A 130 28.88 -19.23 2.92
N VAL A 131 27.59 -19.15 2.59
CA VAL A 131 26.77 -17.95 2.86
C VAL A 131 26.71 -17.69 4.35
N SER A 132 26.39 -18.70 5.17
CA SER A 132 26.39 -18.59 6.63
C SER A 132 27.77 -18.19 7.18
N ALA A 133 28.85 -18.84 6.72
CA ALA A 133 30.20 -18.51 7.14
C ALA A 133 30.57 -17.06 6.81
N ARG A 134 30.28 -16.62 5.58
CA ARG A 134 30.58 -15.26 5.12
C ARG A 134 29.72 -14.21 5.81
N LEU A 135 28.43 -14.48 6.01
CA LEU A 135 27.55 -13.61 6.78
C LEU A 135 28.03 -13.47 8.21
N ARG A 136 28.53 -14.54 8.86
CA ARG A 136 29.07 -14.46 10.22
C ARG A 136 30.23 -13.49 10.31
N GLU A 137 31.17 -13.53 9.36
CA GLU A 137 32.31 -12.61 9.30
C GLU A 137 31.87 -11.16 9.08
N ILE A 138 30.92 -10.93 8.17
CA ILE A 138 30.39 -9.59 7.88
C ILE A 138 29.60 -9.07 9.07
N PHE A 139 28.79 -9.90 9.70
CA PHE A 139 27.94 -9.55 10.82
C PHE A 139 28.72 -9.30 12.11
N ASP A 140 29.86 -9.96 12.31
CA ASP A 140 30.80 -9.60 13.37
C ASP A 140 31.27 -8.15 13.20
N PHE A 141 31.72 -7.79 11.99
CA PHE A 141 32.08 -6.42 11.66
C PHE A 141 30.90 -5.44 11.80
N VAL A 142 29.70 -5.79 11.34
CA VAL A 142 28.50 -4.94 11.46
C VAL A 142 28.14 -4.73 12.93
N GLN A 143 28.05 -5.80 13.72
CA GLN A 143 27.71 -5.74 15.13
C GLN A 143 28.69 -4.88 15.92
N GLU A 144 30.01 -5.05 15.69
CA GLU A 144 31.02 -4.26 16.39
C GLU A 144 30.90 -2.76 16.10
N ASN A 145 30.60 -2.38 14.86
CA ASN A 145 30.51 -0.99 14.43
C ASN A 145 29.13 -0.35 14.62
N LEU A 146 28.11 -1.15 14.97
CA LEU A 146 26.79 -0.66 15.40
C LEU A 146 26.64 -0.58 16.92
N LYS A 147 27.66 -0.96 17.71
CA LYS A 147 27.61 -0.83 19.18
C LYS A 147 27.30 0.60 19.61
N GLY A 148 26.32 0.75 20.49
CA GLY A 148 25.89 2.07 20.98
C GLY A 148 25.02 2.86 20.00
N THR A 149 24.60 2.25 18.88
CA THR A 149 23.53 2.76 18.03
C THR A 149 22.18 2.19 18.48
N GLU A 150 21.12 2.81 17.98
CA GLU A 150 19.71 2.46 18.19
C GLU A 150 19.18 1.34 17.26
N VAL A 151 20.04 0.71 16.46
CA VAL A 151 19.66 -0.36 15.53
C VAL A 151 19.37 -1.66 16.29
N ASP A 152 18.21 -2.27 16.05
CA ASP A 152 17.95 -3.63 16.53
C ASP A 152 18.66 -4.65 15.64
N LEU A 153 19.61 -5.37 16.23
CA LEU A 153 20.39 -6.38 15.53
C LEU A 153 19.53 -7.55 15.03
N ARG A 154 18.36 -7.82 15.62
CA ARG A 154 17.43 -8.83 15.10
C ARG A 154 16.93 -8.48 13.70
N GLU A 155 16.59 -7.22 13.48
CA GLU A 155 16.09 -6.73 12.19
C GLU A 155 17.16 -6.83 11.11
N VAL A 156 18.45 -6.69 11.46
CA VAL A 156 19.57 -6.92 10.54
C VAL A 156 19.59 -8.37 10.04
N GLU A 157 19.42 -9.34 10.93
CA GLU A 157 19.37 -10.76 10.53
C GLU A 157 18.11 -11.07 9.71
N TYR A 158 16.96 -10.47 10.05
CA TYR A 158 15.70 -10.68 9.32
C TYR A 158 15.74 -10.08 7.91
N ALA A 159 16.31 -8.87 7.76
CA ALA A 159 16.54 -8.24 6.46
C ALA A 159 17.44 -9.12 5.58
N ALA A 160 18.52 -9.66 6.13
CA ALA A 160 19.38 -10.59 5.40
C ALA A 160 18.64 -11.87 4.97
N CYS A 161 17.86 -12.48 5.86
CA CYS A 161 17.03 -13.65 5.53
C CYS A 161 16.06 -13.36 4.38
N ASN A 162 15.36 -12.23 4.43
CA ASN A 162 14.43 -11.83 3.38
C ASN A 162 15.15 -11.50 2.06
N GLY A 163 16.36 -10.92 2.11
CA GLY A 163 17.20 -10.75 0.94
C GLY A 163 17.58 -12.09 0.27
N MET A 164 17.96 -13.11 1.06
CA MET A 164 18.21 -14.45 0.53
C MET A 164 16.97 -15.07 -0.10
N LEU A 165 15.82 -14.99 0.58
CA LEU A 165 14.58 -15.59 0.11
C LEU A 165 14.04 -14.91 -1.16
N HIS A 166 14.27 -13.60 -1.30
CA HIS A 166 13.86 -12.83 -2.47
C HIS A 166 14.55 -13.29 -3.77
N THR A 167 15.73 -13.92 -3.69
CA THR A 167 16.38 -14.48 -4.90
C THR A 167 15.71 -15.75 -5.40
N LEU A 168 14.87 -16.38 -4.57
CA LEU A 168 14.23 -17.65 -4.86
C LEU A 168 12.94 -17.44 -5.66
N ASP A 169 11.98 -16.72 -5.06
CA ASP A 169 10.65 -16.44 -5.61
C ASP A 169 9.99 -15.25 -4.84
N PRO A 170 8.89 -14.66 -5.35
CA PRO A 170 8.22 -13.51 -4.70
C PRO A 170 7.36 -13.87 -3.47
N HIS A 171 7.16 -15.15 -3.17
CA HIS A 171 6.27 -15.64 -2.11
C HIS A 171 7.02 -16.11 -0.86
N SER A 172 8.29 -16.49 -0.96
CA SER A 172 9.12 -16.98 0.14
C SER A 172 9.61 -15.82 1.01
N VAL A 173 9.31 -15.86 2.31
CA VAL A 173 9.58 -14.76 3.24
C VAL A 173 9.70 -15.24 4.68
N LEU A 174 10.56 -14.57 5.45
CA LEU A 174 10.61 -14.67 6.90
C LEU A 174 9.58 -13.71 7.51
N LEU A 175 8.65 -14.27 8.28
CA LEU A 175 7.62 -13.53 9.00
C LEU A 175 8.11 -13.22 10.42
N SER A 176 8.06 -11.95 10.80
CA SER A 176 8.18 -11.56 12.21
C SER A 176 7.06 -12.20 13.05
N PRO A 177 7.20 -12.30 14.38
CA PRO A 177 6.16 -12.84 15.25
C PRO A 177 4.79 -12.17 15.07
N GLU A 178 4.78 -10.86 14.84
CA GLU A 178 3.58 -10.05 14.61
C GLU A 178 2.96 -10.37 13.25
N ALA A 179 3.78 -10.45 12.19
CA ALA A 179 3.33 -10.79 10.86
C ALA A 179 2.76 -12.22 10.80
N TYR A 180 3.40 -13.17 11.50
CA TYR A 180 2.93 -14.54 11.63
C TYR A 180 1.59 -14.62 12.39
N LYS A 181 1.45 -13.87 13.49
CA LYS A 181 0.20 -13.79 14.26
C LYS A 181 -0.96 -13.27 13.41
N GLU A 182 -0.76 -12.18 12.67
CA GLU A 182 -1.82 -11.64 11.81
C GLU A 182 -2.18 -12.62 10.68
N MET A 183 -1.18 -13.35 10.17
CA MET A 183 -1.41 -14.38 9.18
C MET A 183 -2.31 -15.52 9.64
N ASN A 184 -2.06 -16.02 10.86
CA ASN A 184 -2.90 -17.05 11.46
C ASN A 184 -4.32 -16.56 11.75
N LEU A 185 -4.48 -15.29 12.17
CA LEU A 185 -5.79 -14.73 12.44
C LEU A 185 -6.66 -14.67 11.18
N SER A 186 -6.14 -14.15 10.06
CA SER A 186 -6.88 -14.06 8.79
C SER A 186 -7.36 -15.42 8.27
N THR A 187 -6.53 -16.45 8.40
CA THR A 187 -6.74 -17.76 7.80
C THR A 187 -7.59 -18.70 8.65
N SER A 188 -7.59 -18.50 9.96
CA SER A 188 -8.50 -19.21 10.87
C SER A 188 -9.98 -18.87 10.63
N GLY A 189 -10.26 -17.69 10.05
CA GLY A 189 -11.62 -17.19 9.83
C GLY A 189 -12.34 -16.76 11.12
N GLN A 190 -11.63 -16.74 12.24
CA GLN A 190 -12.21 -16.40 13.52
C GLN A 190 -11.20 -15.66 14.41
N PHE A 191 -11.68 -14.64 15.09
CA PHE A 191 -10.85 -13.85 16.00
C PHE A 191 -11.65 -13.43 17.23
N GLY A 192 -10.96 -13.24 18.36
CA GLY A 192 -11.57 -12.65 19.54
C GLY A 192 -11.79 -11.15 19.35
N GLY A 193 -13.04 -10.70 19.41
CA GLY A 193 -13.38 -9.29 19.17
C GLY A 193 -14.87 -8.98 19.34
N LEU A 194 -15.32 -7.88 18.73
CA LEU A 194 -16.66 -7.30 18.95
C LEU A 194 -17.63 -7.48 17.78
N GLY A 195 -17.11 -7.88 16.61
CA GLY A 195 -17.90 -8.05 15.39
C GLY A 195 -18.25 -6.75 14.68
N ILE A 196 -17.27 -5.86 14.52
CA ILE A 196 -17.44 -4.60 13.77
C ILE A 196 -16.37 -4.46 12.70
N VAL A 197 -16.79 -3.98 11.53
CA VAL A 197 -15.90 -3.47 10.49
C VAL A 197 -15.77 -1.96 10.69
N ILE A 198 -14.54 -1.47 10.77
CA ILE A 198 -14.23 -0.06 11.03
C ILE A 198 -13.34 0.50 9.93
N SER A 199 -13.42 1.81 9.73
CA SER A 199 -12.55 2.56 8.81
C SER A 199 -12.39 3.99 9.33
N ILE A 200 -11.39 4.70 8.85
CA ILE A 200 -11.22 6.12 9.17
C ILE A 200 -12.02 6.92 8.15
N ARG A 201 -13.13 7.54 8.59
CA ARG A 201 -13.97 8.40 7.76
C ARG A 201 -14.13 9.77 8.36
N ASP A 202 -14.02 10.81 7.53
CA ASP A 202 -13.89 12.21 7.98
C ASP A 202 -12.88 12.33 9.14
N GLN A 203 -11.77 11.60 9.02
CA GLN A 203 -10.68 11.57 10.00
C GLN A 203 -11.02 11.01 11.39
N GLN A 204 -12.17 10.34 11.55
CA GLN A 204 -12.55 9.70 12.82
C GLN A 204 -12.75 8.20 12.62
N LEU A 205 -12.44 7.42 13.65
CA LEU A 205 -12.68 5.99 13.64
C LEU A 205 -14.20 5.74 13.56
N THR A 206 -14.64 5.14 12.46
CA THR A 206 -16.06 5.04 12.10
C THR A 206 -16.44 3.60 11.83
N VAL A 207 -17.57 3.17 12.38
CA VAL A 207 -18.15 1.85 12.12
C VAL A 207 -18.72 1.83 10.71
N ILE A 208 -18.24 0.92 9.87
CA ILE A 208 -18.74 0.72 8.51
C ILE A 208 -19.86 -0.31 8.49
N ASN A 209 -19.67 -1.42 9.22
CA ASN A 209 -20.66 -2.48 9.28
C ASN A 209 -20.59 -3.22 10.64
N PRO A 210 -21.64 -3.14 11.48
CA PRO A 210 -21.79 -4.04 12.62
C PRO A 210 -22.29 -5.41 12.15
N MET A 211 -21.52 -6.46 12.42
CA MET A 211 -21.83 -7.81 11.94
C MET A 211 -23.07 -8.39 12.66
N PRO A 212 -24.09 -8.89 11.94
CA PRO A 212 -25.28 -9.46 12.55
C PRO A 212 -24.99 -10.52 13.61
N GLY A 213 -25.72 -10.49 14.71
CA GLY A 213 -25.61 -11.48 15.80
C GLY A 213 -24.38 -11.36 16.70
N THR A 214 -23.45 -10.43 16.42
CA THR A 214 -22.23 -10.21 17.23
C THR A 214 -22.46 -9.26 18.42
N PRO A 215 -21.54 -9.19 19.40
CA PRO A 215 -21.68 -8.33 20.57
C PRO A 215 -22.04 -6.88 20.23
N ALA A 216 -21.36 -6.27 19.27
CA ALA A 216 -21.63 -4.88 18.90
C ALA A 216 -23.00 -4.69 18.24
N PHE A 217 -23.43 -5.63 17.40
CA PHE A 217 -24.76 -5.58 16.79
C PHE A 217 -25.87 -5.71 17.85
N ARG A 218 -25.71 -6.66 18.79
CA ARG A 218 -26.67 -6.84 19.90
C ARG A 218 -26.70 -5.63 20.85
N ALA A 219 -25.58 -4.93 21.00
CA ALA A 219 -25.50 -3.69 21.77
C ALA A 219 -26.08 -2.48 21.04
N GLY A 220 -26.55 -2.62 19.79
CA GLY A 220 -27.18 -1.55 19.03
C GLY A 220 -26.22 -0.56 18.40
N VAL A 221 -24.95 -0.95 18.20
CA VAL A 221 -23.99 -0.20 17.36
C VAL A 221 -24.51 -0.18 15.93
N LYS A 222 -24.45 0.98 15.28
CA LYS A 222 -24.98 1.22 13.93
C LYS A 222 -23.87 1.62 12.96
N LYS A 223 -24.16 1.46 11.67
CA LYS A 223 -23.34 2.00 10.59
C LYS A 223 -23.19 3.53 10.75
N TYR A 224 -21.98 4.02 10.52
CA TYR A 224 -21.51 5.40 10.70
C TYR A 224 -21.42 5.91 12.14
N ASP A 225 -21.58 5.05 13.15
CA ASP A 225 -21.22 5.39 14.52
C ASP A 225 -19.73 5.75 14.61
N ARG A 226 -19.41 6.82 15.33
CA ARG A 226 -18.04 7.28 15.54
C ARG A 226 -17.53 6.80 16.89
N ILE A 227 -16.45 6.04 16.88
CA ILE A 227 -15.79 5.55 18.09
C ILE A 227 -14.84 6.64 18.57
N THR A 228 -15.08 7.20 19.75
CA THR A 228 -14.29 8.29 20.34
C THR A 228 -13.27 7.82 21.38
N LYS A 229 -13.52 6.68 22.04
CA LYS A 229 -12.59 6.03 22.97
C LYS A 229 -12.75 4.50 22.93
N ILE A 230 -11.67 3.78 23.19
CA ILE A 230 -11.65 2.31 23.37
C ILE A 230 -10.95 2.01 24.69
N GLY A 231 -11.65 1.43 25.66
CA GLY A 231 -11.19 1.35 27.03
C GLY A 231 -11.12 2.74 27.67
N GLY A 232 -9.97 3.08 28.24
CA GLY A 232 -9.65 4.44 28.72
C GLY A 232 -9.07 5.34 27.62
N GLU A 233 -8.61 4.76 26.52
CA GLU A 233 -7.82 5.45 25.51
C GLU A 233 -8.65 6.18 24.46
N SER A 234 -8.24 7.41 24.13
CA SER A 234 -8.83 8.22 23.07
C SER A 234 -8.48 7.69 21.69
N THR A 235 -9.46 7.61 20.78
CA THR A 235 -9.21 7.21 19.38
C THR A 235 -8.76 8.37 18.50
N LEU A 236 -8.59 9.57 19.05
CA LEU A 236 -8.04 10.71 18.33
C LEU A 236 -6.61 10.40 17.88
N ASN A 237 -6.38 10.44 16.57
CA ASN A 237 -5.13 10.07 15.88
C ASN A 237 -4.69 8.61 16.05
N MET A 238 -5.55 7.76 16.59
CA MET A 238 -5.29 6.32 16.63
C MET A 238 -5.31 5.75 15.22
N GLY A 239 -4.29 4.95 14.89
CA GLY A 239 -4.23 4.27 13.60
C GLY A 239 -5.31 3.18 13.48
N LEU A 240 -5.70 2.81 12.27
CA LEU A 240 -6.70 1.75 12.05
C LEU A 240 -6.24 0.40 12.66
N ASN A 241 -4.99 0.02 12.41
CA ASN A 241 -4.42 -1.24 12.92
C ASN A 241 -4.34 -1.25 14.45
N GLU A 242 -3.98 -0.12 15.05
CA GLU A 242 -3.95 0.08 16.49
C GLU A 242 -5.35 -0.06 17.08
N ALA A 243 -6.34 0.64 16.53
CA ALA A 243 -7.73 0.49 16.96
C ALA A 243 -8.22 -0.96 16.88
N VAL A 244 -7.88 -1.68 15.81
CA VAL A 244 -8.17 -3.12 15.68
C VAL A 244 -7.52 -3.93 16.80
N GLN A 245 -6.27 -3.64 17.17
CA GLN A 245 -5.58 -4.32 18.27
C GLN A 245 -6.26 -4.08 19.63
N HIS A 246 -6.76 -2.86 19.90
CA HIS A 246 -7.49 -2.55 21.14
C HIS A 246 -8.89 -3.19 21.19
N LEU A 247 -9.59 -3.25 20.05
CA LEU A 247 -10.93 -3.85 19.97
C LEU A 247 -10.87 -5.38 20.01
N ARG A 248 -9.83 -5.98 19.45
CA ARG A 248 -9.55 -7.42 19.56
C ARG A 248 -9.04 -7.77 20.95
N GLY A 249 -9.11 -9.04 21.31
CA GLY A 249 -8.64 -9.54 22.60
C GLY A 249 -9.19 -10.93 22.92
N ALA A 250 -8.78 -11.49 24.05
CA ALA A 250 -9.22 -12.81 24.46
C ALA A 250 -10.76 -12.85 24.64
N PRO A 251 -11.45 -13.86 24.08
CA PRO A 251 -12.88 -14.05 24.32
C PRO A 251 -13.23 -14.09 25.82
N GLY A 252 -14.36 -13.51 26.20
CA GLY A 252 -14.81 -13.37 27.59
C GLY A 252 -14.30 -12.11 28.29
N THR A 253 -13.26 -11.45 27.77
CA THR A 253 -12.81 -10.15 28.31
C THR A 253 -13.76 -9.03 27.89
N LYS A 254 -13.86 -7.99 28.71
CA LYS A 254 -14.69 -6.81 28.42
C LYS A 254 -13.86 -5.68 27.84
N VAL A 255 -14.52 -4.81 27.07
CA VAL A 255 -13.98 -3.53 26.62
C VAL A 255 -15.11 -2.53 26.49
N THR A 256 -14.88 -1.32 26.99
CA THR A 256 -15.82 -0.22 26.87
C THR A 256 -15.50 0.59 25.63
N VAL A 257 -16.44 0.73 24.71
CA VAL A 257 -16.29 1.56 23.50
C VAL A 257 -17.18 2.77 23.65
N TRP A 258 -16.62 3.97 23.53
CA TRP A 258 -17.38 5.21 23.60
C TRP A 258 -17.80 5.62 22.20
N ILE A 259 -19.10 5.76 21.98
CA ILE A 259 -19.68 6.01 20.67
C ILE A 259 -20.41 7.34 20.65
N ARG A 260 -20.15 8.14 19.62
CA ARG A 260 -20.95 9.28 19.20
C ARG A 260 -21.74 8.90 17.95
N ARG A 261 -23.04 9.18 17.94
CA ARG A 261 -23.91 8.93 16.80
C ARG A 261 -24.39 10.26 16.24
N ASP A 262 -24.04 10.54 14.99
CA ASP A 262 -24.46 11.74 14.28
C ASP A 262 -25.87 11.56 13.68
N GLY A 263 -26.57 12.66 13.40
CA GLY A 263 -27.88 12.68 12.74
C GLY A 263 -29.07 13.01 13.65
N PRO A 264 -30.30 13.07 13.09
CA PRO A 264 -31.51 13.50 13.81
C PRO A 264 -31.85 12.63 15.03
N ASP A 265 -31.59 11.32 14.92
CA ASP A 265 -31.78 10.32 15.99
C ASP A 265 -30.50 10.06 16.80
N GLY A 266 -29.48 10.90 16.62
CA GLY A 266 -28.16 10.78 17.23
C GLY A 266 -28.06 11.39 18.63
N TRP A 267 -26.85 11.42 19.17
CA TRP A 267 -26.55 12.09 20.44
C TRP A 267 -25.20 12.82 20.36
N GLN A 268 -25.14 14.03 20.93
CA GLN A 268 -23.96 14.89 20.84
C GLN A 268 -22.79 14.40 21.72
N GLN A 269 -23.07 13.89 22.92
CA GLN A 269 -22.06 13.40 23.87
C GLN A 269 -21.80 11.91 23.71
N ALA A 270 -20.54 11.48 23.66
CA ALA A 270 -20.20 10.07 23.54
C ALA A 270 -20.79 9.24 24.69
N LYS A 271 -21.40 8.09 24.35
CA LYS A 271 -21.98 7.15 25.32
C LYS A 271 -21.11 5.90 25.44
N PRO A 272 -20.89 5.35 26.65
CA PRO A 272 -20.14 4.12 26.83
C PRO A 272 -20.99 2.89 26.46
N PHE A 273 -20.40 1.97 25.71
CA PHE A 273 -20.93 0.65 25.41
C PHE A 273 -19.96 -0.39 25.97
N GLU A 274 -20.33 -1.06 27.06
CA GLU A 274 -19.55 -2.19 27.57
C GLU A 274 -19.85 -3.42 26.72
N LEU A 275 -18.84 -3.91 26.00
CA LEU A 275 -18.95 -5.03 25.09
C LEU A 275 -18.06 -6.17 25.60
N THR A 276 -18.61 -7.39 25.59
CA THR A 276 -17.84 -8.59 25.89
C THR A 276 -17.29 -9.16 24.60
N ARG A 277 -15.97 -9.40 24.55
CA ARG A 277 -15.32 -9.99 23.38
C ARG A 277 -15.77 -11.43 23.20
N GLU A 278 -16.15 -11.79 22.00
CA GLU A 278 -16.56 -13.14 21.62
C GLU A 278 -15.66 -13.65 20.50
N VAL A 279 -15.72 -14.95 20.24
CA VAL A 279 -15.14 -15.52 19.01
C VAL A 279 -16.01 -15.06 17.85
N ILE A 280 -15.53 -14.07 17.12
CA ILE A 280 -16.18 -13.56 15.92
C ILE A 280 -15.82 -14.47 14.78
N LYS A 281 -16.84 -15.09 14.18
CA LYS A 281 -16.70 -15.88 12.96
C LYS A 281 -16.94 -14.97 11.77
N VAL A 282 -15.94 -14.86 10.91
CA VAL A 282 -16.11 -14.22 9.61
C VAL A 282 -16.66 -15.28 8.67
N GLN A 283 -17.83 -15.03 8.09
CA GLN A 283 -18.36 -15.94 7.08
C GLN A 283 -17.48 -15.85 5.84
N SER A 284 -16.92 -16.99 5.42
CA SER A 284 -16.17 -17.03 4.17
C SER A 284 -17.08 -17.21 2.95
N VAL A 285 -18.31 -17.67 3.18
CA VAL A 285 -19.31 -17.95 2.15
C VAL A 285 -20.55 -17.08 2.35
N GLU A 286 -21.00 -16.44 1.28
CA GLU A 286 -22.28 -15.74 1.20
C GLU A 286 -23.20 -16.44 0.22
N SER A 287 -24.50 -16.43 0.50
CA SER A 287 -25.48 -17.11 -0.36
C SER A 287 -26.79 -16.35 -0.48
N LYS A 288 -27.38 -16.45 -1.68
CA LYS A 288 -28.66 -15.81 -2.01
C LYS A 288 -29.41 -16.62 -3.06
N SER A 289 -30.74 -16.65 -2.99
CA SER A 289 -31.57 -17.21 -4.06
C SER A 289 -31.69 -16.19 -5.19
N LEU A 290 -31.50 -16.65 -6.44
CA LEU A 290 -31.67 -15.84 -7.64
C LEU A 290 -33.04 -16.01 -8.32
N GLY A 291 -33.95 -16.77 -7.69
CA GLY A 291 -35.24 -17.16 -8.29
C GLY A 291 -35.15 -18.46 -9.09
N ASP A 292 -36.30 -19.03 -9.43
CA ASP A 292 -36.46 -20.21 -10.29
C ASP A 292 -35.68 -21.48 -9.89
N GLY A 293 -35.27 -21.58 -8.62
CA GLY A 293 -34.44 -22.68 -8.10
C GLY A 293 -32.94 -22.53 -8.38
N ILE A 294 -32.49 -21.31 -8.73
CA ILE A 294 -31.08 -20.99 -8.97
C ILE A 294 -30.48 -20.37 -7.70
N GLY A 295 -29.37 -20.93 -7.25
CA GLY A 295 -28.59 -20.41 -6.14
C GLY A 295 -27.47 -19.48 -6.60
N TYR A 296 -27.14 -18.49 -5.77
CA TYR A 296 -25.89 -17.74 -5.82
C TYR A 296 -25.08 -18.06 -4.57
N VAL A 297 -23.82 -18.44 -4.75
CA VAL A 297 -22.87 -18.66 -3.67
C VAL A 297 -21.59 -17.93 -4.00
N ARG A 298 -21.11 -17.10 -3.08
CA ARG A 298 -19.84 -16.40 -3.21
C ARG A 298 -18.88 -16.85 -2.13
N ILE A 299 -17.66 -17.19 -2.51
CA ILE A 299 -16.59 -17.52 -1.55
C ILE A 299 -15.59 -16.37 -1.58
N LYS A 300 -15.50 -15.62 -0.48
CA LYS A 300 -14.62 -14.45 -0.36
C LYS A 300 -13.16 -14.83 -0.15
N GLN A 301 -12.92 -15.89 0.62
CA GLN A 301 -11.59 -16.39 0.94
C GLN A 301 -11.67 -17.83 1.47
N PHE A 302 -10.69 -18.68 1.19
CA PHE A 302 -10.66 -20.05 1.72
C PHE A 302 -10.08 -20.09 3.14
N GLN A 303 -10.96 -20.02 4.13
CA GLN A 303 -10.67 -20.13 5.57
C GLN A 303 -11.02 -21.53 6.11
N ALA A 304 -10.59 -21.84 7.34
CA ALA A 304 -10.77 -23.15 7.97
C ALA A 304 -12.22 -23.70 7.97
N ASN A 305 -13.24 -22.85 8.01
CA ASN A 305 -14.65 -23.26 8.04
C ASN A 305 -15.36 -23.24 6.67
N THR A 306 -14.67 -22.90 5.58
CA THR A 306 -15.31 -22.61 4.28
C THR A 306 -16.11 -23.76 3.70
N SER A 307 -15.60 -24.98 3.80
CA SER A 307 -16.34 -26.18 3.35
C SER A 307 -17.67 -26.34 4.09
N LYS A 308 -17.66 -26.13 5.41
CA LYS A 308 -18.87 -26.18 6.24
C LYS A 308 -19.83 -25.03 5.93
N ASP A 309 -19.31 -23.81 5.81
CA ASP A 309 -20.12 -22.63 5.47
C ASP A 309 -20.79 -22.80 4.08
N LEU A 310 -20.10 -23.45 3.14
CA LEU A 310 -20.65 -23.84 1.84
C LEU A 310 -21.77 -24.88 1.95
N ASP A 311 -21.59 -25.92 2.76
CA ASP A 311 -22.63 -26.93 2.98
C ASP A 311 -23.90 -26.29 3.57
N GLU A 312 -23.75 -25.43 4.57
CA GLU A 312 -24.86 -24.70 5.20
C GLU A 312 -25.57 -23.78 4.20
N ALA A 313 -24.79 -23.06 3.37
CA ALA A 313 -25.30 -22.21 2.30
C ALA A 313 -26.11 -23.01 1.26
N LEU A 314 -25.58 -24.14 0.78
CA LEU A 314 -26.25 -24.99 -0.21
C LEU A 314 -27.52 -25.61 0.35
N GLN A 315 -27.50 -26.10 1.60
CA GLN A 315 -28.70 -26.61 2.26
C GLN A 315 -29.78 -25.54 2.41
N LYS A 316 -29.39 -24.31 2.79
CA LYS A 316 -30.32 -23.18 2.89
C LYS A 316 -30.93 -22.82 1.54
N LEU A 317 -30.16 -22.87 0.45
CA LEU A 317 -30.64 -22.55 -0.90
C LEU A 317 -31.57 -23.64 -1.46
N LYS A 318 -31.32 -24.91 -1.14
CA LYS A 318 -32.19 -26.04 -1.47
C LYS A 318 -33.56 -25.93 -0.78
N GLY A 319 -33.58 -25.54 0.49
CA GLY A 319 -34.80 -25.57 1.30
C GLY A 319 -35.37 -27.00 1.34
N ASN A 320 -36.55 -27.22 0.73
CA ASN A 320 -37.20 -28.53 0.63
C ASN A 320 -37.04 -29.22 -0.74
N GLY A 321 -36.33 -28.60 -1.69
CA GLY A 321 -36.19 -29.09 -3.07
C GLY A 321 -34.74 -29.05 -3.55
N GLU A 322 -34.51 -29.56 -4.76
CA GLU A 322 -33.18 -29.51 -5.38
C GLU A 322 -32.95 -28.18 -6.12
N LEU A 323 -31.68 -27.77 -6.19
CA LEU A 323 -31.29 -26.63 -7.02
C LEU A 323 -31.35 -27.03 -8.50
N LYS A 324 -31.88 -26.13 -9.33
CA LYS A 324 -31.87 -26.27 -10.80
C LYS A 324 -30.58 -25.75 -11.42
N GLY A 325 -29.84 -24.91 -10.70
CA GLY A 325 -28.57 -24.35 -11.16
C GLY A 325 -27.88 -23.54 -10.06
N LEU A 326 -26.59 -23.27 -10.25
CA LEU A 326 -25.78 -22.53 -9.29
C LEU A 326 -24.84 -21.55 -10.00
N VAL A 327 -24.83 -20.30 -9.53
CA VAL A 327 -23.77 -19.34 -9.82
C VAL A 327 -22.81 -19.36 -8.64
N LEU A 328 -21.60 -19.88 -8.86
CA LEU A 328 -20.53 -19.89 -7.87
C LEU A 328 -19.55 -18.75 -8.19
N ASP A 329 -19.30 -17.86 -7.24
CA ASP A 329 -18.53 -16.64 -7.47
C ASP A 329 -17.23 -16.63 -6.65
N LEU A 330 -16.10 -16.62 -7.36
CA LEU A 330 -14.75 -16.52 -6.81
C LEU A 330 -14.06 -15.20 -7.19
N ARG A 331 -14.78 -14.24 -7.80
CA ARG A 331 -14.21 -12.94 -8.18
C ARG A 331 -13.69 -12.21 -6.95
N GLY A 332 -12.47 -11.69 -7.05
CA GLY A 332 -11.80 -11.00 -5.95
C GLY A 332 -11.28 -11.91 -4.83
N ASN A 333 -11.37 -13.25 -4.96
CA ASN A 333 -10.89 -14.18 -3.94
C ASN A 333 -9.39 -14.50 -4.11
N PRO A 334 -8.52 -14.01 -3.19
CA PRO A 334 -7.06 -14.15 -3.32
C PRO A 334 -6.56 -15.56 -2.96
N GLY A 335 -7.46 -16.49 -2.63
CA GLY A 335 -7.17 -17.87 -2.27
C GLY A 335 -7.35 -18.17 -0.77
N GLY A 336 -6.47 -19.02 -0.22
CA GLY A 336 -6.51 -19.45 1.17
C GLY A 336 -6.08 -20.91 1.32
N LEU A 337 -6.69 -21.65 2.25
CA LEU A 337 -6.28 -23.02 2.56
C LEU A 337 -6.52 -23.97 1.39
N LEU A 338 -5.45 -24.61 0.89
CA LEU A 338 -5.50 -25.58 -0.21
C LEU A 338 -6.54 -26.67 0.06
N GLU A 339 -6.61 -27.19 1.28
CA GLU A 339 -7.56 -28.30 1.54
C GLU A 339 -8.99 -27.84 1.66
N GLN A 340 -9.23 -26.57 1.98
CA GLN A 340 -10.58 -26.03 1.89
C GLN A 340 -10.99 -25.89 0.43
N ALA A 341 -10.07 -25.49 -0.46
CA ALA A 341 -10.32 -25.53 -1.90
C ALA A 341 -10.56 -26.96 -2.41
N ALA A 342 -9.75 -27.93 -1.99
CA ALA A 342 -9.94 -29.32 -2.35
C ALA A 342 -11.32 -29.84 -1.91
N ARG A 343 -11.73 -29.57 -0.66
CA ARG A 343 -13.07 -29.95 -0.15
C ARG A 343 -14.21 -29.23 -0.86
N VAL A 344 -14.03 -27.96 -1.22
CA VAL A 344 -15.02 -27.22 -2.01
C VAL A 344 -15.17 -27.82 -3.40
N ALA A 345 -14.07 -28.22 -4.06
CA ALA A 345 -14.14 -28.91 -5.35
C ALA A 345 -14.75 -30.31 -5.23
N ASP A 346 -14.38 -31.06 -4.19
CA ASP A 346 -14.92 -32.38 -3.85
C ASP A 346 -16.45 -32.36 -3.75
N LYS A 347 -17.01 -31.28 -3.20
CA LYS A 347 -18.47 -31.09 -3.10
C LYS A 347 -19.21 -31.17 -4.44
N PHE A 348 -18.55 -30.88 -5.55
CA PHE A 348 -19.18 -30.85 -6.88
C PHE A 348 -18.69 -31.97 -7.81
N LEU A 349 -17.70 -32.77 -7.40
CA LEU A 349 -17.07 -33.81 -8.22
C LEU A 349 -17.38 -35.20 -7.65
N VAL A 350 -17.82 -36.13 -8.50
CA VAL A 350 -18.19 -37.50 -8.09
C VAL A 350 -16.95 -38.38 -7.83
N GLY A 351 -15.80 -38.01 -8.42
CA GLY A 351 -14.55 -38.74 -8.28
C GLY A 351 -13.44 -38.20 -9.17
N GLY A 352 -12.23 -38.72 -8.97
CA GLY A 352 -11.04 -38.36 -9.74
C GLY A 352 -10.18 -37.26 -9.10
N PRO A 353 -8.97 -37.02 -9.64
CA PRO A 353 -7.99 -36.13 -9.02
C PRO A 353 -8.42 -34.66 -9.15
N ILE A 354 -8.37 -33.91 -8.05
CA ILE A 354 -8.72 -32.48 -7.97
C ILE A 354 -7.49 -31.62 -8.23
N VAL A 355 -6.41 -31.91 -7.50
CA VAL A 355 -5.14 -31.18 -7.57
C VAL A 355 -4.00 -32.13 -7.21
N ALA A 356 -2.87 -31.97 -7.89
CA ALA A 356 -1.62 -32.63 -7.55
C ALA A 356 -0.60 -31.59 -7.10
N THR A 357 0.10 -31.81 -5.99
CA THR A 357 1.25 -31.00 -5.57
C THR A 357 2.53 -31.77 -5.87
N VAL A 358 3.43 -31.14 -6.62
CA VAL A 358 4.72 -31.70 -7.03
C VAL A 358 5.82 -30.90 -6.34
N GLY A 359 6.48 -31.55 -5.39
CA GLY A 359 7.60 -31.00 -4.62
C GLY A 359 8.95 -31.19 -5.32
N ASN A 360 10.02 -30.97 -4.57
CA ASN A 360 11.39 -31.17 -5.02
C ASN A 360 11.73 -32.67 -5.12
N PRO A 361 12.06 -33.20 -6.31
CA PRO A 361 12.39 -34.62 -6.50
C PRO A 361 13.61 -35.09 -5.68
N GLY A 362 14.54 -34.19 -5.35
CA GLY A 362 15.75 -34.48 -4.56
C GLY A 362 15.54 -34.47 -3.04
N ALA A 363 14.39 -33.98 -2.56
CA ALA A 363 14.05 -33.90 -1.13
C ALA A 363 13.28 -35.12 -0.61
N GLY A 364 13.01 -36.11 -1.47
CA GLY A 364 12.17 -37.27 -1.14
C GLY A 364 10.70 -36.92 -0.91
N GLU A 365 10.25 -35.74 -1.33
CA GLU A 365 8.85 -35.32 -1.27
C GLU A 365 8.15 -35.66 -2.59
N ASP A 366 7.32 -36.70 -2.49
CA ASP A 366 6.53 -37.28 -3.56
C ASP A 366 5.49 -36.30 -4.13
N ARG A 367 4.99 -36.67 -5.31
CA ARG A 367 3.74 -36.16 -5.84
C ARG A 367 2.60 -36.56 -4.90
N GLU A 368 1.91 -35.58 -4.32
CA GLU A 368 0.70 -35.80 -3.53
C GLU A 368 -0.53 -35.39 -4.35
N GLU A 369 -1.57 -36.20 -4.33
CA GLU A 369 -2.84 -35.91 -5.01
C GLU A 369 -3.99 -35.83 -4.01
N LYS A 370 -4.84 -34.82 -4.19
CA LYS A 370 -6.17 -34.77 -3.57
C LYS A 370 -7.19 -35.29 -4.56
N VAL A 371 -8.04 -36.20 -4.13
CA VAL A 371 -9.01 -36.90 -4.96
C VAL A 371 -10.42 -36.62 -4.44
N ALA A 372 -11.38 -36.50 -5.35
CA ALA A 372 -12.79 -36.35 -5.02
C ALA A 372 -13.44 -37.68 -4.60
N HIS A 373 -14.45 -37.60 -3.76
CA HIS A 373 -15.20 -38.70 -3.17
C HIS A 373 -16.70 -38.58 -3.52
N PRO A 374 -17.39 -39.70 -3.77
CA PRO A 374 -18.80 -39.68 -4.15
C PRO A 374 -19.74 -39.32 -2.98
N GLU A 375 -19.28 -39.37 -1.73
CA GLU A 375 -20.14 -39.09 -0.58
C GLU A 375 -20.51 -37.60 -0.49
N GLY A 376 -21.81 -37.30 -0.54
CA GLY A 376 -22.30 -35.94 -0.32
C GLY A 376 -22.06 -34.97 -1.48
N THR A 377 -21.68 -35.47 -2.66
CA THR A 377 -21.55 -34.71 -3.91
C THR A 377 -22.90 -34.09 -4.31
N GLU A 378 -22.86 -32.84 -4.78
CA GLU A 378 -24.04 -32.15 -5.32
C GLU A 378 -24.53 -32.77 -6.64
N PRO A 379 -25.85 -32.79 -6.91
CA PRO A 379 -26.41 -33.24 -8.18
C PRO A 379 -25.79 -32.52 -9.39
N ASN A 380 -25.85 -33.16 -10.56
CA ASN A 380 -25.29 -32.62 -11.80
C ASN A 380 -26.18 -31.55 -12.46
N TYR A 381 -26.60 -30.54 -11.69
CA TYR A 381 -27.21 -29.32 -12.22
C TYR A 381 -26.13 -28.40 -12.84
N PRO A 382 -26.48 -27.50 -13.78
CA PRO A 382 -25.54 -26.55 -14.37
C PRO A 382 -24.91 -25.61 -13.34
N ILE A 383 -23.59 -25.40 -13.47
CA ILE A 383 -22.83 -24.46 -12.63
C ILE A 383 -22.12 -23.45 -13.54
N ALA A 384 -22.32 -22.16 -13.26
CA ALA A 384 -21.50 -21.08 -13.79
C ALA A 384 -20.53 -20.62 -12.69
N LEU A 385 -19.22 -20.76 -12.93
CA LEU A 385 -18.17 -20.31 -12.02
C LEU A 385 -17.63 -18.96 -12.48
N LEU A 386 -17.76 -17.92 -11.66
CA LEU A 386 -17.25 -16.59 -11.94
C LEU A 386 -15.83 -16.41 -11.39
N ILE A 387 -14.91 -15.97 -12.23
CA ILE A 387 -13.51 -15.64 -11.86
C ILE A 387 -13.11 -14.28 -12.47
N ASN A 388 -12.06 -13.67 -11.93
CA ASN A 388 -11.45 -12.47 -12.51
C ASN A 388 -9.93 -12.45 -12.28
N GLY A 389 -9.22 -11.41 -12.73
CA GLY A 389 -7.77 -11.28 -12.55
C GLY A 389 -7.28 -11.27 -11.09
N SER A 390 -8.19 -11.08 -10.13
CA SER A 390 -7.91 -11.16 -8.68
C SER A 390 -8.14 -12.55 -8.08
N SER A 391 -8.72 -13.47 -8.83
CA SER A 391 -8.93 -14.85 -8.40
C SER A 391 -7.58 -15.56 -8.39
N ALA A 392 -7.11 -16.06 -7.24
CA ALA A 392 -5.77 -16.61 -7.14
C ALA A 392 -5.69 -17.90 -6.30
N SER A 393 -4.72 -18.74 -6.64
CA SER A 393 -4.37 -19.95 -5.93
C SER A 393 -5.48 -20.99 -5.65
N ALA A 394 -5.86 -21.26 -4.40
CA ALA A 394 -7.04 -22.04 -3.98
C ALA A 394 -8.29 -21.79 -4.86
N SER A 395 -8.55 -20.53 -5.24
CA SER A 395 -9.62 -20.17 -6.20
C SER A 395 -9.42 -20.82 -7.58
N GLU A 396 -8.18 -20.81 -8.05
CA GLU A 396 -7.73 -21.41 -9.31
C GLU A 396 -7.65 -22.94 -9.24
N ILE A 397 -7.42 -23.52 -8.05
CA ILE A 397 -7.56 -24.97 -7.82
C ILE A 397 -9.00 -25.39 -8.06
N VAL A 398 -9.96 -24.70 -7.44
CA VAL A 398 -11.39 -24.98 -7.65
C VAL A 398 -11.77 -24.75 -9.11
N ALA A 399 -11.38 -23.62 -9.70
CA ALA A 399 -11.71 -23.32 -11.09
C ALA A 399 -11.09 -24.32 -12.07
N GLY A 400 -9.81 -24.67 -11.89
CA GLY A 400 -9.12 -25.67 -12.69
C GLY A 400 -9.73 -27.06 -12.57
N ALA A 401 -10.04 -27.51 -11.35
CA ALA A 401 -10.66 -28.81 -11.12
C ALA A 401 -12.06 -28.89 -11.77
N LEU A 402 -12.94 -27.92 -11.52
CA LEU A 402 -14.29 -27.93 -12.09
C LEU A 402 -14.27 -27.76 -13.62
N LYS A 403 -13.32 -27.02 -14.17
CA LYS A 403 -13.14 -26.87 -15.62
C LYS A 403 -12.66 -28.18 -16.26
N ASN A 404 -11.61 -28.80 -15.71
CA ASN A 404 -10.96 -29.97 -16.31
C ASN A 404 -11.80 -31.25 -16.17
N HIS A 405 -12.67 -31.33 -15.15
CA HIS A 405 -13.68 -32.39 -15.00
C HIS A 405 -14.97 -32.14 -15.79
N ASP A 406 -15.00 -31.10 -16.63
CA ASP A 406 -16.19 -30.68 -17.40
C ASP A 406 -17.44 -30.44 -16.53
N ARG A 407 -17.26 -30.02 -15.27
CA ARG A 407 -18.33 -29.88 -14.26
C ARG A 407 -18.99 -28.50 -14.25
N ALA A 408 -18.26 -27.43 -14.57
CA ALA A 408 -18.77 -26.05 -14.56
C ALA A 408 -18.29 -25.26 -15.76
N ILE A 409 -19.11 -24.30 -16.21
CA ILE A 409 -18.74 -23.29 -17.21
C ILE A 409 -18.02 -22.16 -16.48
N ILE A 410 -16.81 -21.84 -16.91
CA ILE A 410 -16.01 -20.76 -16.32
C ILE A 410 -16.30 -19.46 -17.06
N ILE A 411 -16.66 -18.40 -16.34
CA ILE A 411 -17.06 -17.10 -16.91
C ILE A 411 -16.30 -15.98 -16.20
N GLY A 412 -15.88 -14.95 -16.92
CA GLY A 412 -15.24 -13.76 -16.34
C GLY A 412 -13.90 -13.45 -17.00
N GLU A 413 -12.87 -13.13 -16.23
CA GLU A 413 -11.53 -12.83 -16.77
C GLU A 413 -10.54 -13.95 -16.44
N THR A 414 -9.44 -14.03 -17.18
CA THR A 414 -8.33 -14.93 -16.83
C THR A 414 -7.81 -14.62 -15.42
N SER A 415 -7.66 -15.64 -14.59
CA SER A 415 -7.21 -15.53 -13.20
C SER A 415 -5.73 -15.13 -13.06
N PHE A 416 -5.27 -14.90 -11.83
CA PHE A 416 -3.95 -14.33 -11.52
C PHE A 416 -2.75 -15.18 -11.97
N GLY A 417 -2.84 -16.51 -11.85
CA GLY A 417 -1.81 -17.46 -12.25
C GLY A 417 -0.84 -17.90 -11.17
N LYS A 418 -1.27 -17.99 -9.90
CA LYS A 418 -0.38 -18.44 -8.81
C LYS A 418 -0.49 -19.94 -8.59
N GLY A 419 0.46 -20.69 -9.15
CA GLY A 419 0.58 -22.16 -9.12
C GLY A 419 1.54 -22.73 -8.07
N SER A 420 2.02 -21.94 -7.10
CA SER A 420 3.03 -22.35 -6.11
C SER A 420 2.43 -22.62 -4.73
N VAL A 421 2.97 -23.56 -3.96
CA VAL A 421 2.50 -23.92 -2.61
C VAL A 421 3.54 -23.54 -1.57
N GLN A 422 3.13 -22.76 -0.58
CA GLN A 422 3.97 -22.38 0.56
C GLN A 422 3.62 -23.18 1.82
N LEU A 423 4.64 -23.62 2.55
CA LEU A 423 4.53 -24.16 3.90
C LEU A 423 5.09 -23.16 4.90
N VAL A 424 4.48 -23.11 6.09
CA VAL A 424 4.93 -22.25 7.19
C VAL A 424 5.64 -23.08 8.25
N PHE A 425 6.94 -22.87 8.36
CA PHE A 425 7.79 -23.46 9.37
C PHE A 425 7.80 -22.57 10.61
N THR A 426 7.21 -23.06 11.69
CA THR A 426 7.05 -22.32 12.96
C THR A 426 8.17 -22.61 13.97
N GLU A 427 9.03 -23.57 13.67
CA GLU A 427 10.17 -23.97 14.52
C GLU A 427 11.38 -23.05 14.32
N LEU A 428 11.14 -21.74 14.22
CA LEU A 428 12.21 -20.74 14.16
C LEU A 428 12.45 -20.09 15.53
N PRO A 429 13.69 -19.61 15.77
CA PRO A 429 13.99 -18.74 16.90
C PRO A 429 13.04 -17.54 17.00
N ASP A 430 12.89 -17.00 18.21
CA ASP A 430 12.13 -15.78 18.51
C ASP A 430 10.64 -15.80 18.15
N ARG A 431 10.06 -16.98 17.90
CA ARG A 431 8.65 -17.14 17.44
C ARG A 431 8.39 -16.54 16.06
N ALA A 432 9.46 -16.31 15.28
CA ALA A 432 9.33 -16.03 13.85
C ALA A 432 8.78 -17.27 13.13
N ALA A 433 8.40 -17.08 11.87
CA ALA A 433 8.00 -18.19 11.01
C ALA A 433 8.58 -18.03 9.60
N LEU A 434 9.07 -19.11 9.00
CA LEU A 434 9.50 -19.11 7.60
C LEU A 434 8.35 -19.59 6.74
N LYS A 435 7.89 -18.75 5.82
CA LYS A 435 6.97 -19.16 4.76
C LYS A 435 7.80 -19.45 3.51
N LEU A 436 7.88 -20.70 3.08
CA LEU A 436 8.76 -21.15 2.00
C LEU A 436 7.97 -21.91 0.94
N THR A 437 8.25 -21.67 -0.34
CA THR A 437 7.66 -22.44 -1.43
C THR A 437 8.28 -23.83 -1.52
N ILE A 438 7.48 -24.86 -1.30
CA ILE A 438 7.94 -26.27 -1.25
C ILE A 438 7.47 -27.10 -2.45
N ALA A 439 6.39 -26.69 -3.10
CA ALA A 439 5.80 -27.42 -4.22
C ALA A 439 5.16 -26.47 -5.24
N GLN A 440 4.90 -26.99 -6.43
CA GLN A 440 3.98 -26.38 -7.39
C GLN A 440 2.75 -27.28 -7.50
N TYR A 441 1.57 -26.70 -7.66
CA TYR A 441 0.36 -27.48 -7.87
C TYR A 441 -0.05 -27.50 -9.34
N LEU A 442 -0.61 -28.63 -9.76
CA LEU A 442 -1.12 -28.89 -11.10
C LEU A 442 -2.62 -29.10 -11.01
N THR A 443 -3.36 -28.42 -11.89
CA THR A 443 -4.80 -28.64 -12.01
C THR A 443 -5.07 -29.98 -12.68
N MET A 444 -6.10 -30.69 -12.19
CA MET A 444 -6.39 -32.06 -12.59
C MET A 444 -7.84 -32.22 -13.08
N PRO A 445 -8.11 -33.17 -13.99
CA PRO A 445 -7.15 -34.05 -14.69
C PRO A 445 -6.28 -33.30 -15.71
N GLY A 446 -5.11 -33.88 -16.03
CA GLY A 446 -4.27 -33.44 -17.16
C GLY A 446 -2.93 -32.77 -16.81
N ASP A 447 -2.54 -32.72 -15.53
CA ASP A 447 -1.25 -32.19 -15.08
C ASP A 447 -0.96 -30.76 -15.58
N ILE A 448 -1.99 -29.91 -15.65
CA ILE A 448 -1.88 -28.58 -16.25
C ILE A 448 -1.35 -27.59 -15.20
N SER A 449 -0.19 -27.00 -15.46
CA SER A 449 0.32 -25.90 -14.65
C SER A 449 -0.39 -24.60 -15.00
N ILE A 450 -0.82 -23.88 -13.97
CA ILE A 450 -1.37 -22.52 -14.10
C ILE A 450 -0.38 -21.43 -13.67
N GLN A 451 0.82 -21.81 -13.19
CA GLN A 451 1.86 -20.87 -12.74
C GLN A 451 2.21 -19.89 -13.87
N GLY A 452 2.09 -18.59 -13.58
CA GLY A 452 2.29 -17.50 -14.52
C GLY A 452 1.18 -17.32 -15.56
N THR A 453 0.28 -18.29 -15.75
CA THR A 453 -0.72 -18.27 -16.82
C THR A 453 -2.11 -17.91 -16.32
N GLY A 454 -2.55 -18.53 -15.22
CA GLY A 454 -3.93 -18.49 -14.75
C GLY A 454 -4.83 -19.54 -15.40
N VAL A 455 -6.05 -19.62 -14.89
CA VAL A 455 -7.17 -20.35 -15.48
C VAL A 455 -7.89 -19.41 -16.44
N THR A 456 -7.82 -19.73 -17.73
CA THR A 456 -8.58 -19.02 -18.76
C THR A 456 -10.07 -19.35 -18.62
N PRO A 457 -11.01 -18.39 -18.68
CA PRO A 457 -12.43 -18.69 -18.69
C PRO A 457 -12.87 -19.39 -19.98
N ASP A 458 -14.03 -20.05 -19.97
CA ASP A 458 -14.67 -20.56 -21.19
C ASP A 458 -15.34 -19.41 -21.94
N ILE A 459 -16.00 -18.51 -21.20
CA ILE A 459 -16.60 -17.28 -21.71
C ILE A 459 -15.90 -16.09 -21.04
N GLU A 460 -15.05 -15.40 -21.79
CA GLU A 460 -14.36 -14.21 -21.29
C GLU A 460 -15.33 -13.01 -21.28
N LEU A 461 -15.39 -12.31 -20.15
CA LEU A 461 -16.17 -11.09 -19.99
C LEU A 461 -15.23 -9.89 -19.93
N ASP A 462 -15.56 -8.88 -20.72
CA ASP A 462 -14.73 -7.68 -20.90
C ASP A 462 -15.64 -6.44 -20.75
N PRO A 463 -15.57 -5.71 -19.61
CA PRO A 463 -16.42 -4.55 -19.38
C PRO A 463 -16.04 -3.40 -20.32
N MET A 464 -17.06 -2.73 -20.86
CA MET A 464 -16.90 -1.54 -21.69
C MET A 464 -17.62 -0.37 -21.04
N THR A 465 -16.94 0.77 -20.88
CA THR A 465 -17.53 2.02 -20.42
C THR A 465 -17.25 3.13 -21.42
N ALA A 466 -18.32 3.70 -21.98
CA ALA A 466 -18.25 4.93 -22.74
C ALA A 466 -18.21 6.13 -21.79
N ASP A 467 -17.05 6.78 -21.69
CA ASP A 467 -16.80 7.91 -20.79
C ASP A 467 -15.78 8.86 -21.44
N ASN A 468 -16.10 10.15 -21.52
CA ASN A 468 -15.21 11.16 -22.11
C ASN A 468 -13.98 11.50 -21.26
N GLN A 469 -13.91 11.05 -20.00
CA GLN A 469 -12.76 11.26 -19.12
C GLN A 469 -11.99 9.97 -18.83
N GLU A 470 -12.66 8.81 -18.86
CA GLU A 470 -12.08 7.50 -18.53
C GLU A 470 -12.64 6.40 -19.42
N MET A 471 -12.47 6.59 -20.74
CA MET A 471 -12.92 5.65 -21.77
C MET A 471 -12.27 4.27 -21.60
N ASP A 472 -13.06 3.21 -21.79
CA ASP A 472 -12.66 1.81 -21.63
C ASP A 472 -13.48 0.93 -22.58
N LEU A 473 -12.99 0.69 -23.79
CA LEU A 473 -13.66 -0.08 -24.86
C LEU A 473 -12.77 -1.18 -25.45
N THR A 474 -11.46 -1.14 -25.17
CA THR A 474 -10.47 -2.11 -25.63
C THR A 474 -10.08 -3.03 -24.47
N VAL A 475 -9.54 -4.21 -24.78
CA VAL A 475 -9.25 -5.23 -23.75
C VAL A 475 -8.18 -4.69 -22.82
N ASP A 476 -8.52 -4.52 -21.53
CA ASP A 476 -7.55 -4.19 -20.50
C ASP A 476 -6.62 -5.40 -20.26
N THR A 477 -5.33 -5.21 -20.54
CA THR A 477 -4.27 -6.20 -20.26
C THR A 477 -3.32 -5.73 -19.17
N GLY A 478 -3.61 -4.60 -18.52
CA GLY A 478 -2.75 -3.91 -17.56
C GLY A 478 -2.75 -4.49 -16.14
N MET A 479 -3.61 -5.47 -15.85
CA MET A 479 -3.64 -6.16 -14.56
C MET A 479 -2.34 -6.95 -14.35
N ILE A 480 -1.63 -6.67 -13.26
CA ILE A 480 -0.43 -7.41 -12.85
C ILE A 480 -0.82 -8.88 -12.63
N LYS A 481 -0.11 -9.79 -13.31
CA LYS A 481 -0.26 -11.24 -13.11
C LYS A 481 0.95 -11.81 -12.39
N GLU A 482 0.87 -13.08 -11.97
CA GLU A 482 2.00 -13.78 -11.34
C GLU A 482 3.29 -13.68 -12.18
N ARG A 483 3.17 -13.80 -13.52
CA ARG A 483 4.32 -13.71 -14.44
C ARG A 483 5.03 -12.36 -14.45
N ASP A 484 4.34 -11.29 -14.05
CA ASP A 484 4.88 -9.94 -14.00
C ASP A 484 5.65 -9.69 -12.68
N LEU A 485 5.57 -10.60 -11.71
CA LEU A 485 6.32 -10.51 -10.47
C LEU A 485 7.79 -10.87 -10.68
N SER A 486 8.68 -10.07 -10.08
CA SER A 486 10.11 -10.36 -10.08
C SER A 486 10.40 -11.74 -9.49
N ARG A 487 11.30 -12.50 -10.14
CA ARG A 487 11.68 -13.86 -9.75
C ARG A 487 10.51 -14.86 -9.74
N SER A 488 9.40 -14.57 -10.44
CA SER A 488 8.29 -15.51 -10.58
C SER A 488 8.76 -16.91 -11.00
N LEU A 489 8.14 -17.95 -10.43
CA LEU A 489 8.39 -19.32 -10.84
C LEU A 489 7.82 -19.56 -12.25
N SER A 490 8.48 -20.42 -13.01
CA SER A 490 8.00 -20.95 -14.29
C SER A 490 7.82 -22.47 -14.18
N ASN A 491 7.08 -23.05 -15.13
CA ASN A 491 6.85 -24.50 -15.17
C ASN A 491 6.84 -24.98 -16.62
N SER A 492 7.53 -26.09 -16.91
CA SER A 492 7.56 -26.69 -18.26
C SER A 492 6.24 -27.34 -18.68
N ARG A 493 5.30 -27.54 -17.76
CA ARG A 493 3.95 -28.08 -18.01
C ARG A 493 2.89 -26.99 -18.20
N ILE A 494 3.31 -25.77 -18.53
CA ILE A 494 2.39 -24.72 -18.97
C ILE A 494 1.76 -25.20 -20.28
N ARG A 495 0.43 -25.25 -20.32
CA ARG A 495 -0.28 -25.47 -21.57
C ARG A 495 -0.36 -24.13 -22.30
N GLU A 496 0.65 -23.82 -23.10
CA GLU A 496 0.66 -22.59 -23.90
C GLU A 496 -0.62 -22.48 -24.75
N GLY A 497 -1.23 -21.30 -24.76
CA GLY A 497 -2.27 -20.96 -25.73
C GLY A 497 -3.70 -21.43 -25.44
N GLN A 498 -4.11 -21.66 -24.17
CA GLN A 498 -5.55 -21.72 -23.89
C GLN A 498 -6.20 -20.35 -24.14
N LYS A 499 -7.09 -20.31 -25.14
CA LYS A 499 -7.94 -19.16 -25.45
C LYS A 499 -9.36 -19.43 -24.96
N PRO A 500 -10.11 -18.38 -24.57
CA PRO A 500 -11.53 -18.54 -24.28
C PRO A 500 -12.27 -19.09 -25.50
N GLN A 501 -13.35 -19.83 -25.27
CA GLN A 501 -14.20 -20.33 -26.36
C GLN A 501 -15.07 -19.21 -26.93
N GLU A 502 -15.50 -18.30 -26.06
CA GLU A 502 -16.33 -17.15 -26.41
C GLU A 502 -15.82 -15.91 -25.68
N ILE A 503 -15.98 -14.74 -26.30
CA ILE A 503 -15.73 -13.44 -25.67
C ILE A 503 -17.03 -12.64 -25.73
N VAL A 504 -17.41 -12.06 -24.59
CA VAL A 504 -18.57 -11.18 -24.44
C VAL A 504 -18.09 -9.87 -23.85
N ARG A 505 -18.03 -8.85 -24.70
CA ARG A 505 -17.88 -7.48 -24.22
C ARG A 505 -19.23 -6.94 -23.79
N TYR A 506 -19.30 -6.31 -22.61
CA TYR A 506 -20.56 -5.87 -22.04
C TYR A 506 -20.56 -4.42 -21.60
N ASN A 507 -21.72 -3.77 -21.59
CA ASN A 507 -21.80 -2.38 -21.15
C ASN A 507 -21.75 -2.31 -19.62
N LEU A 508 -20.74 -1.61 -19.09
CA LEU A 508 -20.68 -1.13 -17.72
C LEU A 508 -20.91 0.39 -17.74
N PRO A 509 -22.15 0.87 -17.49
CA PRO A 509 -22.46 2.30 -17.59
C PRO A 509 -21.56 3.15 -16.69
N GLU A 510 -21.19 4.36 -17.13
CA GLU A 510 -20.32 5.29 -16.38
C GLU A 510 -20.82 5.49 -14.94
N SER A 511 -22.12 5.70 -14.78
CA SER A 511 -22.74 5.88 -13.46
C SER A 511 -22.54 4.70 -12.52
N LEU A 512 -22.60 3.48 -13.05
CA LEU A 512 -22.40 2.24 -12.29
C LEU A 512 -20.92 2.02 -11.99
N ARG A 513 -20.03 2.23 -12.97
CA ARG A 513 -18.57 2.21 -12.78
C ARG A 513 -18.16 3.18 -11.68
N ARG A 514 -18.72 4.40 -11.69
CA ARG A 514 -18.49 5.43 -10.68
C ARG A 514 -19.01 5.02 -9.31
N GLU A 515 -20.23 4.47 -9.22
CA GLU A 515 -20.79 3.99 -7.95
C GLU A 515 -19.93 2.88 -7.31
N LEU A 516 -19.45 1.93 -8.14
CA LEU A 516 -18.55 0.84 -7.72
C LEU A 516 -17.19 1.38 -7.23
N ARG A 517 -16.59 2.34 -7.94
CA ARG A 517 -15.32 2.97 -7.56
C ARG A 517 -15.43 3.82 -6.30
N GLU A 518 -16.44 4.68 -6.20
CA GLU A 518 -16.57 5.66 -5.12
C GLU A 518 -16.87 5.04 -3.75
N ARG A 519 -17.75 4.03 -3.71
CA ARG A 519 -18.16 3.45 -2.44
C ARG A 519 -17.09 2.53 -1.87
N GLY A 520 -16.29 1.92 -2.74
CA GLY A 520 -15.33 0.89 -2.39
C GLY A 520 -16.00 -0.31 -1.69
N GLY A 521 -15.23 -1.38 -1.49
CA GLY A 521 -15.73 -2.55 -0.78
C GLY A 521 -16.55 -3.48 -1.66
N ASP A 522 -17.43 -4.24 -1.01
CA ASP A 522 -18.10 -5.38 -1.64
C ASP A 522 -19.17 -4.93 -2.66
N PRO A 523 -19.11 -5.38 -3.94
CA PRO A 523 -20.15 -5.10 -4.94
C PRO A 523 -21.57 -5.34 -4.44
N ASP A 524 -21.79 -6.34 -3.59
CA ASP A 524 -23.13 -6.70 -3.09
C ASP A 524 -23.67 -5.63 -2.13
N GLU A 525 -22.79 -5.01 -1.33
CA GLU A 525 -23.12 -3.88 -0.47
C GLU A 525 -23.36 -2.59 -1.26
N VAL A 526 -22.64 -2.43 -2.38
CA VAL A 526 -22.73 -1.25 -3.25
C VAL A 526 -24.00 -1.27 -4.08
N LEU A 527 -24.31 -2.40 -4.72
CA LEU A 527 -25.43 -2.58 -5.64
C LEU A 527 -26.76 -2.81 -4.91
N GLY A 528 -26.70 -3.18 -3.63
CA GLY A 528 -27.84 -3.33 -2.74
C GLY A 528 -28.65 -4.61 -3.00
N PRO A 529 -29.90 -4.68 -2.50
CA PRO A 529 -30.71 -5.89 -2.59
C PRO A 529 -30.98 -6.40 -4.02
N ASP A 530 -30.88 -5.52 -5.03
CA ASP A 530 -31.09 -5.84 -6.44
C ASP A 530 -29.78 -6.12 -7.23
N PHE A 531 -28.65 -6.33 -6.53
CA PHE A 531 -27.38 -6.63 -7.19
C PHE A 531 -27.44 -7.74 -8.25
N PRO A 532 -28.22 -8.84 -8.10
CA PRO A 532 -28.21 -9.91 -9.10
C PRO A 532 -28.73 -9.49 -10.48
N ASN A 533 -29.43 -8.35 -10.57
CA ASN A 533 -29.89 -7.79 -11.83
C ASN A 533 -29.00 -6.66 -12.34
N LYS A 534 -28.17 -6.07 -11.48
CA LYS A 534 -27.24 -4.97 -11.79
C LYS A 534 -25.83 -5.43 -12.12
N ASP A 535 -25.36 -6.52 -11.50
CA ASP A 535 -24.07 -7.16 -11.80
C ASP A 535 -24.23 -8.04 -13.05
N PHE A 536 -23.68 -7.57 -14.18
CA PHE A 536 -23.79 -8.29 -15.45
C PHE A 536 -23.21 -9.71 -15.38
N PRO A 537 -21.97 -9.96 -14.90
CA PRO A 537 -21.47 -11.32 -14.71
C PRO A 537 -22.40 -12.26 -13.92
N VAL A 538 -22.99 -11.79 -12.80
CA VAL A 538 -23.92 -12.60 -12.00
C VAL A 538 -25.22 -12.88 -12.78
N LYS A 539 -25.80 -11.84 -13.38
CA LYS A 539 -27.01 -11.95 -14.19
C LYS A 539 -26.81 -12.89 -15.37
N PHE A 540 -25.70 -12.73 -16.08
CA PHE A 540 -25.35 -13.52 -17.25
C PHE A 540 -25.09 -14.99 -16.87
N GLY A 541 -24.36 -15.24 -15.78
CA GLY A 541 -24.20 -16.58 -15.23
C GLY A 541 -25.53 -17.23 -14.87
N ARG A 542 -26.44 -16.50 -14.22
CA ARG A 542 -27.81 -16.95 -13.90
C ARG A 542 -28.59 -17.30 -15.16
N ASP A 543 -28.58 -16.43 -16.15
CA ASP A 543 -29.35 -16.60 -17.39
C ASP A 543 -28.83 -17.78 -18.22
N ILE A 544 -27.52 -18.10 -18.15
CA ILE A 544 -26.93 -19.31 -18.73
C ILE A 544 -27.41 -20.55 -17.97
N VAL A 545 -27.21 -20.63 -16.65
CA VAL A 545 -27.56 -21.85 -15.89
C VAL A 545 -29.06 -22.15 -15.91
N ALA A 546 -29.90 -21.13 -16.09
CA ALA A 546 -31.35 -21.29 -16.23
C ALA A 546 -31.78 -22.03 -17.51
N ARG A 547 -30.94 -22.03 -18.55
CA ARG A 547 -31.31 -22.45 -19.91
C ARG A 547 -30.49 -23.59 -20.46
N VAL A 548 -29.25 -23.77 -20.01
CA VAL A 548 -28.41 -24.87 -20.48
C VAL A 548 -28.85 -26.20 -19.85
N PRO A 549 -28.82 -27.31 -20.60
CA PRO A 549 -29.17 -28.62 -20.06
C PRO A 549 -28.10 -29.12 -19.09
N HIS A 550 -28.46 -30.15 -18.32
CA HIS A 550 -27.48 -30.93 -17.57
C HIS A 550 -26.55 -31.63 -18.56
N GLY A 551 -25.24 -31.65 -18.32
CA GLY A 551 -24.31 -32.24 -19.27
C GLY A 551 -22.87 -31.80 -19.02
N LYS A 552 -22.01 -32.01 -20.02
CA LYS A 552 -20.60 -31.62 -19.96
C LYS A 552 -20.43 -30.14 -20.29
N ARG A 553 -19.47 -29.49 -19.64
CA ARG A 553 -19.09 -28.07 -19.83
C ARG A 553 -19.12 -27.60 -21.29
N LEU A 554 -18.39 -28.24 -22.21
CA LEU A 554 -18.32 -27.77 -23.61
C LEU A 554 -19.65 -27.91 -24.36
N GLU A 555 -20.48 -28.89 -24.02
CA GLU A 555 -21.82 -29.04 -24.59
C GLU A 555 -22.73 -27.93 -24.07
N GLN A 556 -22.61 -27.57 -22.80
CA GLN A 556 -23.35 -26.45 -22.21
C GLN A 556 -22.93 -25.10 -22.80
N VAL A 557 -21.63 -24.87 -23.04
CA VAL A 557 -21.15 -23.66 -23.74
C VAL A 557 -21.74 -23.57 -25.15
N ARG A 558 -21.78 -24.69 -25.90
CA ARG A 558 -22.42 -24.74 -27.22
C ARG A 558 -23.93 -24.50 -27.13
N ALA A 559 -24.61 -25.08 -26.15
CA ALA A 559 -26.04 -24.86 -25.92
C ALA A 559 -26.34 -23.40 -25.53
N ALA A 560 -25.40 -22.71 -24.87
CA ALA A 560 -25.52 -21.30 -24.51
C ALA A 560 -25.27 -20.34 -25.69
N LYS A 561 -24.86 -20.83 -26.87
CA LYS A 561 -24.41 -19.99 -27.99
C LYS A 561 -25.39 -18.88 -28.36
N GLN A 562 -26.68 -19.18 -28.43
CA GLN A 562 -27.70 -18.18 -28.74
C GLN A 562 -27.77 -17.08 -27.66
N ILE A 563 -27.71 -17.44 -26.38
CA ILE A 563 -27.73 -16.50 -25.25
C ILE A 563 -26.49 -15.61 -25.28
N ILE A 564 -25.32 -16.19 -25.58
CA ILE A 564 -24.05 -15.50 -25.70
C ILE A 564 -24.10 -14.49 -26.87
N ASP A 565 -24.60 -14.90 -28.03
CA ASP A 565 -24.69 -14.05 -29.22
C ASP A 565 -25.72 -12.93 -29.05
N ASP A 566 -26.85 -13.21 -28.38
CA ASP A 566 -27.86 -12.22 -28.03
C ASP A 566 -27.30 -11.20 -27.02
N ALA A 567 -26.63 -11.66 -25.96
CA ALA A 567 -25.99 -10.79 -24.99
C ALA A 567 -24.93 -9.91 -25.65
N ARG A 568 -24.05 -10.48 -26.48
CA ARG A 568 -23.04 -9.72 -27.24
C ARG A 568 -23.68 -8.62 -28.08
N ARG A 569 -24.77 -8.93 -28.79
CA ARG A 569 -25.47 -7.94 -29.63
C ARG A 569 -26.11 -6.84 -28.78
N THR A 570 -26.85 -7.23 -27.74
CA THR A 570 -27.57 -6.29 -26.86
C THR A 570 -26.60 -5.37 -26.12
N GLU A 571 -25.52 -5.91 -25.57
CA GLU A 571 -24.58 -5.10 -24.82
C GLU A 571 -23.75 -4.18 -25.72
N LEU A 572 -23.32 -4.63 -26.90
CA LEU A 572 -22.64 -3.75 -27.87
C LEU A 572 -23.56 -2.64 -28.40
N GLN A 573 -24.88 -2.90 -28.51
CA GLN A 573 -25.85 -1.86 -28.85
C GLN A 573 -25.96 -0.81 -27.75
N LYS A 574 -25.92 -1.19 -26.47
CA LYS A 574 -25.90 -0.24 -25.36
C LYS A 574 -24.63 0.61 -25.37
N VAL A 575 -23.45 0.00 -25.54
CA VAL A 575 -22.18 0.74 -25.67
C VAL A 575 -22.23 1.71 -26.85
N SER A 576 -22.77 1.27 -28.00
CA SER A 576 -22.91 2.14 -29.18
C SER A 576 -23.88 3.30 -28.92
N ALA A 577 -24.96 3.08 -28.16
CA ALA A 577 -25.88 4.13 -27.76
C ALA A 577 -25.22 5.15 -26.80
N ASP A 578 -24.42 4.67 -25.84
CA ASP A 578 -23.69 5.54 -24.92
C ASP A 578 -22.62 6.36 -25.67
N LEU A 579 -21.90 5.76 -26.64
CA LEU A 579 -20.96 6.47 -27.51
C LEU A 579 -21.65 7.49 -28.43
N GLN A 580 -22.84 7.17 -28.94
CA GLN A 580 -23.62 8.10 -29.75
C GLN A 580 -24.05 9.33 -28.94
N GLN A 581 -24.36 9.18 -27.65
CA GLN A 581 -24.61 10.32 -26.75
C GLN A 581 -23.36 11.21 -26.58
N LEU A 582 -22.17 10.65 -26.73
CA LEU A 582 -20.89 11.39 -26.78
C LEU A 582 -20.54 11.93 -28.19
N GLY A 583 -21.39 11.73 -29.19
CA GLY A 583 -21.16 12.16 -30.58
C GLY A 583 -20.22 11.25 -31.38
N ILE A 584 -19.96 10.02 -30.90
CA ILE A 584 -19.05 9.07 -31.51
C ILE A 584 -19.85 8.01 -32.28
N ASP A 585 -19.64 7.93 -33.60
CA ASP A 585 -20.16 6.84 -34.44
C ASP A 585 -19.24 5.61 -34.35
N TRP A 586 -19.70 4.59 -33.62
CA TRP A 586 -18.97 3.33 -33.39
C TRP A 586 -19.44 2.17 -34.29
N SER A 587 -20.10 2.49 -35.41
CA SER A 587 -20.54 1.49 -36.38
C SER A 587 -19.38 0.68 -36.96
N ASP A 588 -19.59 -0.63 -37.09
CA ASP A 588 -18.64 -1.52 -37.72
C ASP A 588 -18.53 -1.26 -39.23
N ALA A 589 -17.43 -1.67 -39.84
CA ALA A 589 -17.28 -1.60 -41.29
C ALA A 589 -18.27 -2.58 -41.97
N PRO A 590 -18.96 -2.15 -43.04
CA PRO A 590 -19.79 -3.03 -43.86
C PRO A 590 -19.04 -4.32 -44.28
N ALA A 591 -19.78 -5.43 -44.43
CA ALA A 591 -19.19 -6.75 -44.65
C ALA A 591 -18.43 -6.88 -45.98
N ASP A 592 -18.73 -6.02 -46.95
CA ASP A 592 -18.06 -5.88 -48.24
C ASP A 592 -16.72 -5.11 -48.16
N VAL A 593 -16.42 -4.44 -47.05
CA VAL A 593 -15.12 -3.80 -46.82
C VAL A 593 -14.09 -4.86 -46.43
N GLN A 594 -13.14 -5.12 -47.33
CA GLN A 594 -12.09 -6.13 -47.12
C GLN A 594 -11.12 -5.76 -45.99
N GLN A 595 -10.71 -6.77 -45.23
CA GLN A 595 -9.63 -6.65 -44.23
C GLN A 595 -8.29 -6.34 -44.92
N ALA A 596 -7.47 -5.51 -44.29
CA ALA A 596 -6.13 -5.21 -44.79
C ALA A 596 -5.26 -6.48 -44.78
N ALA A 597 -4.45 -6.65 -45.82
CA ALA A 597 -3.45 -7.71 -45.84
C ALA A 597 -2.44 -7.53 -44.69
N PRO A 598 -1.96 -8.60 -44.05
CA PRO A 598 -0.88 -8.50 -43.07
C PRO A 598 0.34 -7.78 -43.66
N GLY A 599 0.85 -6.76 -42.97
CA GLY A 599 1.98 -5.96 -43.45
C GLY A 599 1.67 -4.98 -44.59
N ALA A 600 0.38 -4.74 -44.90
CA ALA A 600 -0.01 -3.67 -45.81
C ALA A 600 0.56 -2.32 -45.33
N PRO A 601 0.96 -1.43 -46.26
CA PRO A 601 1.44 -0.11 -45.89
C PRO A 601 0.38 0.64 -45.07
N PRO A 602 0.79 1.46 -44.07
CA PRO A 602 -0.15 2.19 -43.25
C PRO A 602 -1.08 3.04 -44.13
N PRO A 603 -2.35 3.21 -43.74
CA PRO A 603 -3.29 4.02 -44.50
C PRO A 603 -2.75 5.45 -44.62
N ASN A 604 -3.09 6.14 -45.71
CA ASN A 604 -2.72 7.54 -45.88
C ASN A 604 -3.51 8.42 -44.88
N VAL A 605 -2.99 8.52 -43.66
CA VAL A 605 -3.62 9.19 -42.54
C VAL A 605 -2.58 10.10 -41.90
N GLU A 606 -2.96 11.35 -41.71
CA GLU A 606 -2.16 12.30 -40.95
C GLU A 606 -2.64 12.30 -39.49
N VAL A 607 -1.71 12.07 -38.57
CA VAL A 607 -1.97 12.11 -37.13
C VAL A 607 -1.22 13.29 -36.53
N LYS A 608 -1.92 14.12 -35.78
CA LYS A 608 -1.33 15.19 -34.97
C LYS A 608 -1.59 14.91 -33.50
N LEU A 609 -0.52 14.81 -32.71
CA LEU A 609 -0.58 14.71 -31.25
C LEU A 609 -0.10 15.99 -30.59
N GLU A 610 -0.90 16.46 -29.64
CA GLU A 610 -0.56 17.60 -28.80
C GLU A 610 -1.30 17.51 -27.48
N THR A 611 -0.88 18.30 -26.51
CA THR A 611 -1.70 18.56 -25.33
C THR A 611 -2.44 19.89 -25.49
N ASP A 612 -3.39 20.16 -24.61
CA ASP A 612 -4.00 21.49 -24.48
C ASP A 612 -3.09 22.51 -23.77
N LYS A 613 -1.85 22.14 -23.43
CA LYS A 613 -0.88 23.00 -22.76
C LYS A 613 0.26 23.45 -23.70
N PRO A 614 0.74 24.70 -23.56
CA PRO A 614 1.89 25.15 -24.33
C PRO A 614 3.13 24.31 -24.00
N GLY A 615 3.87 23.89 -25.04
CA GLY A 615 5.08 23.08 -24.88
C GLY A 615 4.86 21.66 -24.34
N ASN A 616 3.61 21.21 -24.20
CA ASN A 616 3.25 19.98 -23.51
C ASN A 616 3.74 19.95 -22.05
N GLU A 617 3.76 21.11 -21.40
CA GLU A 617 4.16 21.25 -20.00
C GLU A 617 2.98 21.60 -19.10
N VAL A 618 2.94 20.97 -17.93
CA VAL A 618 1.86 21.18 -16.94
C VAL A 618 2.43 21.24 -15.53
N THR A 619 1.79 22.02 -14.66
CA THR A 619 2.15 22.09 -13.24
C THR A 619 1.32 21.07 -12.45
N ALA A 620 1.93 20.41 -11.47
CA ALA A 620 1.22 19.50 -10.58
C ALA A 620 -0.01 20.18 -9.93
N GLY A 621 -1.13 19.47 -9.83
CA GLY A 621 -2.42 20.01 -9.40
C GLY A 621 -3.31 20.52 -10.54
N ASP A 622 -2.76 20.84 -11.71
CA ASP A 622 -3.54 21.28 -12.88
C ASP A 622 -4.04 20.09 -13.71
N SER A 623 -5.06 20.36 -14.52
CA SER A 623 -5.56 19.46 -15.56
C SER A 623 -4.76 19.64 -16.84
N MET A 624 -4.59 18.55 -17.60
CA MET A 624 -4.04 18.55 -18.96
C MET A 624 -4.75 17.47 -19.77
N ASN A 625 -5.07 17.77 -21.02
CA ASN A 625 -5.72 16.83 -21.92
C ASN A 625 -4.78 16.46 -23.06
N LEU A 626 -4.65 15.17 -23.34
CA LEU A 626 -4.07 14.68 -24.58
C LEU A 626 -5.09 14.85 -25.70
N LYS A 627 -4.65 15.35 -26.86
CA LYS A 627 -5.45 15.52 -28.07
C LYS A 627 -4.81 14.74 -29.21
N VAL A 628 -5.63 13.91 -29.85
CA VAL A 628 -5.25 13.15 -31.04
C VAL A 628 -6.18 13.59 -32.17
N SER A 629 -5.62 14.31 -33.14
CA SER A 629 -6.35 14.70 -34.35
C SER A 629 -5.93 13.81 -35.50
N VAL A 630 -6.90 13.14 -36.11
CA VAL A 630 -6.68 12.21 -37.21
C VAL A 630 -7.38 12.72 -38.46
N THR A 631 -6.63 12.91 -39.55
CA THR A 631 -7.12 13.31 -40.86
C THR A 631 -6.97 12.16 -41.85
N ASN A 632 -8.08 11.67 -42.38
CA ASN A 632 -8.06 10.61 -43.38
C ASN A 632 -7.76 11.20 -44.77
N LYS A 633 -6.52 11.08 -45.25
CA LYS A 633 -6.09 11.48 -46.60
C LYS A 633 -6.20 10.34 -47.62
N GLY A 634 -6.70 9.18 -47.18
CA GLY A 634 -6.95 8.02 -48.02
C GLY A 634 -8.29 8.14 -48.75
N THR A 635 -8.63 7.07 -49.47
CA THR A 635 -9.87 6.96 -50.25
C THR A 635 -10.92 6.08 -49.59
N VAL A 636 -10.59 5.42 -48.46
CA VAL A 636 -11.50 4.51 -47.77
C VAL A 636 -11.84 5.03 -46.37
N THR A 637 -13.11 4.90 -46.00
CA THR A 637 -13.59 5.18 -44.65
C THR A 637 -12.96 4.24 -43.64
N LEU A 638 -12.47 4.79 -42.53
CA LEU A 638 -12.00 4.02 -41.37
C LEU A 638 -13.17 3.83 -40.40
N HIS A 639 -13.30 2.64 -39.81
CA HIS A 639 -14.37 2.30 -38.88
C HIS A 639 -13.80 1.86 -37.54
N ARG A 640 -14.47 2.27 -36.45
CA ARG A 640 -14.02 2.03 -35.07
C ARG A 640 -12.55 2.39 -34.84
N LEU A 641 -12.12 3.51 -35.42
CA LEU A 641 -10.76 4.01 -35.19
C LEU A 641 -10.65 4.42 -33.72
N ALA A 642 -9.68 3.86 -33.01
CA ALA A 642 -9.34 4.21 -31.65
C ALA A 642 -7.82 4.22 -31.47
N ALA A 643 -7.37 4.77 -30.35
CA ALA A 643 -5.98 4.71 -29.94
C ALA A 643 -5.87 4.45 -28.44
N VAL A 644 -4.79 3.79 -28.03
CA VAL A 644 -4.46 3.53 -26.64
C VAL A 644 -3.08 4.10 -26.36
N THR A 645 -2.94 4.80 -25.25
CA THR A 645 -1.65 5.31 -24.80
C THR A 645 -0.83 4.23 -24.09
N LYS A 646 0.49 4.29 -24.24
CA LYS A 646 1.46 3.52 -23.47
C LYS A 646 2.48 4.46 -22.83
N SER A 647 2.70 4.36 -21.53
CA SER A 647 3.65 5.20 -20.80
C SER A 647 4.20 4.50 -19.56
N ASP A 648 5.43 4.82 -19.16
CA ASP A 648 5.96 4.41 -17.85
C ASP A 648 5.22 5.11 -16.69
N ASN A 649 4.44 6.16 -16.96
CA ASN A 649 3.64 6.87 -15.97
C ASN A 649 2.17 6.42 -16.04
N GLY A 650 1.70 5.76 -14.99
CA GLY A 650 0.32 5.24 -14.90
C GLY A 650 -0.78 6.30 -14.99
N LEU A 651 -0.46 7.60 -14.79
CA LEU A 651 -1.42 8.68 -15.06
C LEU A 651 -1.72 8.86 -16.55
N TYR A 652 -0.82 8.37 -17.42
CA TYR A 652 -0.84 8.52 -18.87
C TYR A 652 -0.97 7.18 -19.59
N ASP A 653 -0.75 6.05 -18.92
CA ASP A 653 -0.83 4.70 -19.49
C ASP A 653 -2.30 4.24 -19.64
N ASN A 654 -2.55 3.39 -20.65
CA ASN A 654 -3.86 2.80 -20.95
C ASN A 654 -5.03 3.80 -21.03
N LYS A 655 -4.78 5.01 -21.55
CA LYS A 655 -5.82 5.98 -21.86
C LYS A 655 -6.33 5.72 -23.27
N GLU A 656 -7.64 5.49 -23.39
CA GLU A 656 -8.27 5.28 -24.69
C GLU A 656 -8.78 6.58 -25.30
N LEU A 657 -8.44 6.79 -26.57
CA LEU A 657 -8.93 7.88 -27.40
C LEU A 657 -9.75 7.31 -28.55
N VAL A 658 -11.06 7.46 -28.47
CA VAL A 658 -12.00 6.85 -29.41
C VAL A 658 -12.43 7.89 -30.46
N ILE A 659 -12.05 7.64 -31.72
CA ILE A 659 -12.36 8.53 -32.85
C ILE A 659 -13.64 8.07 -33.59
N GLY A 660 -13.85 6.76 -33.66
CA GLY A 660 -14.98 6.14 -34.35
C GLY A 660 -14.83 6.14 -35.87
N LYS A 661 -15.94 6.28 -36.59
CA LYS A 661 -15.96 6.33 -38.06
C LYS A 661 -15.28 7.60 -38.59
N LEU A 662 -14.43 7.49 -39.61
CA LEU A 662 -13.73 8.61 -40.22
C LEU A 662 -13.72 8.51 -41.76
N GLU A 663 -14.54 9.32 -42.42
CA GLU A 663 -14.63 9.37 -43.89
C GLU A 663 -13.39 10.02 -44.54
N PRO A 664 -13.12 9.69 -45.82
CA PRO A 664 -12.09 10.36 -46.62
C PRO A 664 -12.22 11.89 -46.60
N GLY A 665 -11.10 12.58 -46.43
CA GLY A 665 -11.02 14.04 -46.38
C GLY A 665 -11.55 14.68 -45.09
N LYS A 666 -12.00 13.89 -44.11
CA LYS A 666 -12.45 14.40 -42.81
C LYS A 666 -11.33 14.33 -41.77
N THR A 667 -11.44 15.23 -40.80
CA THR A 667 -10.61 15.25 -39.59
C THR A 667 -11.51 15.08 -38.37
N LYS A 668 -11.10 14.23 -37.44
CA LYS A 668 -11.72 14.12 -36.12
C LYS A 668 -10.66 14.24 -35.04
N THR A 669 -11.04 14.83 -33.91
CA THR A 669 -10.17 14.99 -32.75
C THR A 669 -10.79 14.30 -31.56
N ALA A 670 -10.06 13.37 -30.96
CA ALA A 670 -10.38 12.81 -29.67
C ALA A 670 -9.52 13.49 -28.60
N SER A 671 -10.09 13.69 -27.40
CA SER A 671 -9.37 14.26 -26.28
C SER A 671 -9.69 13.49 -25.01
N ILE A 672 -8.67 13.21 -24.20
CA ILE A 672 -8.79 12.51 -22.93
C ILE A 672 -7.98 13.28 -21.87
N PRO A 673 -8.51 13.48 -20.65
CA PRO A 673 -7.72 14.04 -19.58
C PRO A 673 -6.62 13.08 -19.13
N LEU A 674 -5.48 13.67 -18.83
CA LEU A 674 -4.35 13.02 -18.19
C LEU A 674 -4.42 13.29 -16.69
N GLY A 675 -4.11 12.28 -15.88
CA GLY A 675 -4.22 12.36 -14.41
C GLY A 675 -5.34 11.52 -13.82
N TRP A 676 -5.72 11.88 -12.60
CA TRP A 676 -6.69 11.17 -11.77
C TRP A 676 -7.99 11.98 -11.66
N CYS A 677 -9.13 11.32 -11.86
CA CYS A 677 -10.45 11.95 -11.87
C CYS A 677 -11.12 11.84 -10.51
N GLU A 678 -11.49 12.99 -9.92
CA GLU A 678 -12.20 13.06 -8.65
C GLU A 678 -13.43 13.94 -8.76
N VAL A 679 -14.40 13.74 -7.87
CA VAL A 679 -15.55 14.64 -7.78
C VAL A 679 -15.22 15.81 -6.86
N GLU A 680 -15.34 17.02 -7.40
CA GLU A 680 -14.96 18.24 -6.69
C GLU A 680 -15.78 18.43 -5.40
N GLY A 681 -15.11 18.88 -4.34
CA GLY A 681 -15.73 19.11 -3.03
C GLY A 681 -15.99 17.85 -2.20
N ARG A 682 -15.63 16.65 -2.69
CA ARG A 682 -15.76 15.41 -1.94
C ARG A 682 -14.40 14.83 -1.54
N LYS A 683 -14.14 14.76 -0.24
CA LYS A 683 -12.92 14.11 0.28
C LYS A 683 -13.04 12.58 0.19
N PRO A 684 -11.98 11.86 -0.22
CA PRO A 684 -11.94 10.39 -0.14
C PRO A 684 -12.31 9.88 1.26
N GLY A 685 -13.16 8.87 1.32
CA GLY A 685 -13.62 8.29 2.59
C GLY A 685 -14.63 9.14 3.37
N SER A 686 -15.18 10.22 2.79
CA SER A 686 -16.21 11.00 3.48
C SER A 686 -17.50 10.20 3.70
N THR A 687 -18.17 10.42 4.84
CA THR A 687 -19.53 9.90 5.07
C THR A 687 -20.62 10.76 4.44
N ALA A 688 -20.29 11.97 3.98
CA ALA A 688 -21.24 12.85 3.32
C ALA A 688 -21.71 12.26 1.97
N PRO A 689 -23.00 12.45 1.63
CA PRO A 689 -23.50 12.09 0.31
C PRO A 689 -22.75 12.87 -0.78
N LEU A 690 -22.60 12.27 -1.96
CA LEU A 690 -22.10 12.94 -3.15
C LEU A 690 -23.02 14.14 -3.45
N PRO A 691 -22.48 15.37 -3.65
CA PRO A 691 -23.30 16.45 -4.17
C PRO A 691 -23.82 16.06 -5.55
N LYS A 692 -25.14 16.18 -5.78
CA LYS A 692 -25.81 15.62 -6.97
C LYS A 692 -25.25 16.12 -8.31
N ASP A 693 -24.65 17.31 -8.33
CA ASP A 693 -24.17 18.00 -9.54
C ASP A 693 -22.69 18.41 -9.43
N ALA A 694 -21.92 17.82 -8.52
CA ALA A 694 -20.50 18.16 -8.41
C ALA A 694 -19.73 17.70 -9.66
N PRO A 695 -18.92 18.58 -10.29
CA PRO A 695 -18.18 18.22 -11.49
C PRO A 695 -17.11 17.18 -11.16
N ARG A 696 -16.94 16.19 -12.05
CA ARG A 696 -15.78 15.30 -12.03
C ARG A 696 -14.64 15.99 -12.76
N VAL A 697 -13.55 16.23 -12.05
CA VAL A 697 -12.37 16.95 -12.56
C VAL A 697 -11.17 16.02 -12.48
N CYS A 698 -10.47 15.90 -13.60
CA CYS A 698 -9.25 15.11 -13.68
C CYS A 698 -8.04 16.03 -13.55
N ARG A 699 -7.22 15.81 -12.54
CA ARG A 699 -6.03 16.63 -12.25
C ARG A 699 -4.83 15.73 -12.06
N LEU A 700 -3.65 16.28 -12.34
CA LEU A 700 -2.42 15.67 -11.89
C LEU A 700 -2.32 15.83 -10.37
N PRO A 701 -1.98 14.78 -9.61
CA PRO A 701 -1.80 14.89 -8.17
C PRO A 701 -0.81 16.00 -7.80
N LYS A 702 -1.11 16.79 -6.77
CA LYS A 702 -0.30 17.95 -6.36
C LYS A 702 1.10 17.56 -5.88
N ASP A 703 1.25 16.35 -5.36
CA ASP A 703 2.50 15.74 -4.91
C ASP A 703 3.36 15.19 -6.06
N THR A 704 2.93 15.30 -7.32
CA THR A 704 3.73 14.83 -8.45
C THR A 704 5.04 15.62 -8.57
N LEU A 705 6.16 14.91 -8.72
CA LEU A 705 7.50 15.48 -8.84
C LEU A 705 7.81 15.91 -10.27
N SER A 706 8.71 16.88 -10.43
CA SER A 706 9.14 17.33 -11.75
C SER A 706 9.75 16.18 -12.53
N ARG A 707 9.28 15.96 -13.75
CA ARG A 707 9.66 14.83 -14.59
C ARG A 707 9.35 15.08 -16.06
N GLN A 708 9.94 14.27 -16.92
CA GLN A 708 9.60 14.21 -18.34
C GLN A 708 9.18 12.78 -18.68
N ASP A 709 8.01 12.63 -19.28
CA ASP A 709 7.44 11.34 -19.62
C ASP A 709 7.24 11.21 -21.13
N GLY A 710 7.42 9.99 -21.63
CA GLY A 710 7.06 9.59 -22.98
C GLY A 710 5.68 8.97 -23.01
N ILE A 711 4.87 9.37 -24.00
CA ILE A 711 3.57 8.78 -24.29
C ILE A 711 3.63 8.24 -25.71
N SER A 712 3.58 6.93 -25.85
CA SER A 712 3.32 6.24 -27.11
C SER A 712 1.82 6.15 -27.34
N VAL A 713 1.35 6.38 -28.57
CA VAL A 713 -0.07 6.28 -28.93
C VAL A 713 -0.20 5.31 -30.07
N LYS A 714 -0.76 4.13 -29.76
CA LYS A 714 -0.98 3.03 -30.70
C LYS A 714 -2.42 3.05 -31.18
N PHE A 715 -2.61 2.98 -32.49
CA PHE A 715 -3.93 3.00 -33.10
C PHE A 715 -4.43 1.59 -33.40
N ASP A 716 -5.75 1.43 -33.37
CA ASP A 716 -6.46 0.24 -33.86
C ASP A 716 -7.66 0.64 -34.72
N GLU A 717 -8.01 -0.19 -35.70
CA GLU A 717 -9.10 0.05 -36.65
C GLU A 717 -9.70 -1.30 -37.09
N SER A 718 -11.03 -1.34 -37.26
CA SER A 718 -11.81 -2.58 -37.44
C SER A 718 -11.37 -3.51 -38.59
N ARG A 719 -10.72 -2.97 -39.64
CA ARG A 719 -10.23 -3.71 -40.81
C ARG A 719 -8.71 -3.74 -40.87
N GLY A 720 -8.01 -3.41 -39.78
CA GLY A 720 -6.55 -3.45 -39.68
C GLY A 720 -5.86 -2.29 -40.41
N ARG A 721 -6.58 -1.20 -40.71
CA ARG A 721 -6.03 0.00 -41.36
C ARG A 721 -5.75 1.07 -40.31
N ALA A 722 -4.92 0.73 -39.33
CA ALA A 722 -4.52 1.66 -38.27
C ALA A 722 -3.33 2.52 -38.72
N PRO A 723 -3.30 3.83 -38.39
CA PRO A 723 -2.12 4.66 -38.52
C PRO A 723 -0.90 4.11 -37.76
N ALA A 724 0.30 4.53 -38.16
CA ALA A 724 1.53 4.19 -37.44
C ALA A 724 1.51 4.77 -36.01
N GLU A 725 2.15 4.04 -35.08
CA GLU A 725 2.35 4.52 -33.70
C GLU A 725 3.07 5.87 -33.72
N GLN A 726 2.63 6.75 -32.83
CA GLN A 726 3.21 8.08 -32.66
C GLN A 726 3.65 8.26 -31.21
N THR A 727 4.60 9.17 -30.97
CA THR A 727 5.10 9.46 -29.62
C THR A 727 5.01 10.95 -29.31
N LEU A 728 4.76 11.27 -28.04
CA LEU A 728 4.72 12.63 -27.51
C LEU A 728 5.51 12.68 -26.20
N ARG A 729 6.24 13.77 -25.97
CA ARG A 729 6.88 14.06 -24.69
C ARG A 729 6.05 15.07 -23.92
N VAL A 730 5.87 14.79 -22.63
CA VAL A 730 5.14 15.65 -21.69
C VAL A 730 6.07 16.02 -20.55
N GLY A 731 6.16 17.31 -20.26
CA GLY A 731 6.87 17.84 -19.10
C GLY A 731 5.90 18.09 -17.94
N LEU A 732 6.29 17.70 -16.74
CA LEU A 732 5.55 18.01 -15.53
C LEU A 732 6.45 18.80 -14.59
N LYS A 733 5.92 19.91 -14.07
CA LYS A 733 6.59 20.77 -13.09
C LYS A 733 5.96 20.57 -11.71
N ALA A 734 6.77 20.16 -10.74
CA ALA A 734 6.33 20.08 -9.35
C ALA A 734 5.96 21.45 -8.78
N LEU A 735 5.06 21.44 -7.80
CA LEU A 735 4.84 22.58 -6.93
C LEU A 735 6.05 22.77 -6.00
N GLU A 736 6.33 24.02 -5.66
CA GLU A 736 7.20 24.32 -4.51
C GLU A 736 6.56 23.74 -3.25
N ARG A 737 7.39 23.17 -2.36
CA ARG A 737 6.92 22.41 -1.20
C ARG A 737 7.07 23.19 0.11
N PRO A 738 6.13 23.05 1.06
CA PRO A 738 6.30 23.55 2.41
C PRO A 738 7.34 22.70 3.15
N ILE A 739 7.95 23.30 4.17
CA ILE A 739 8.81 22.60 5.13
C ILE A 739 8.40 23.11 6.49
N PHE A 740 8.07 22.22 7.42
CA PHE A 740 7.55 22.62 8.72
C PHE A 740 8.67 22.61 9.76
N ALA A 741 9.07 23.80 10.21
CA ALA A 741 9.83 23.96 11.43
C ALA A 741 8.87 24.16 12.60
N TYR A 742 9.22 23.69 13.79
CA TYR A 742 8.36 23.89 14.95
C TYR A 742 9.13 24.00 16.26
N SER A 743 8.45 24.56 17.25
CA SER A 743 8.83 24.54 18.65
C SER A 743 7.61 24.18 19.48
N TYR A 744 7.86 23.66 20.68
CA TYR A 744 6.80 23.47 21.65
C TYR A 744 7.27 23.71 23.08
N GLN A 745 6.32 24.02 23.94
CA GLN A 745 6.48 24.10 25.38
C GLN A 745 5.40 23.25 26.02
N ILE A 746 5.78 22.45 27.02
CA ILE A 746 4.84 21.70 27.85
C ILE A 746 4.75 22.43 29.19
N ALA A 747 3.54 22.78 29.60
CA ALA A 747 3.30 23.47 30.85
C ALA A 747 2.05 22.93 31.54
N ASP A 748 2.10 22.82 32.84
CA ASP A 748 1.01 22.40 33.72
C ASP A 748 0.08 23.59 34.06
N ALA A 749 -0.22 24.40 33.05
CA ALA A 749 -0.91 25.69 33.15
C ALA A 749 -2.41 25.59 33.49
N ARG A 750 -3.01 24.39 33.47
CA ARG A 750 -4.45 24.19 33.73
C ARG A 750 -4.72 23.81 35.18
N LYS A 751 -4.18 22.66 35.60
CA LYS A 751 -4.34 22.12 36.95
C LYS A 751 -3.12 21.28 37.28
N GLY A 752 -2.09 21.99 37.76
CA GLY A 752 -0.79 21.48 38.19
C GLY A 752 -0.17 22.42 39.23
N ASN A 753 1.07 22.16 39.64
CA ASN A 753 1.77 22.93 40.67
C ASN A 753 2.48 24.21 40.15
N GLY A 754 2.47 24.40 38.83
CA GLY A 754 3.05 25.48 38.06
C GLY A 754 4.57 25.41 37.85
N ASP A 755 5.23 24.28 38.10
CA ASP A 755 6.69 24.15 38.01
C ASP A 755 7.20 23.83 36.61
N GLY A 756 6.30 23.61 35.63
CA GLY A 756 6.65 23.32 34.24
C GLY A 756 7.26 21.93 34.04
N LYS A 757 7.26 21.08 35.07
CA LYS A 757 7.67 19.68 34.99
C LYS A 757 6.41 18.82 34.91
N VAL A 758 6.56 17.57 34.48
CA VAL A 758 5.41 16.67 34.30
C VAL A 758 5.29 15.75 35.51
N GLN A 759 4.14 15.77 36.18
CA GLN A 759 3.81 14.82 37.24
C GLN A 759 2.48 14.09 36.99
N LYS A 760 2.29 13.00 37.74
CA LYS A 760 1.06 12.21 37.70
C LYS A 760 -0.10 12.97 38.34
N GLY A 761 -1.26 12.96 37.70
CA GLY A 761 -2.47 13.67 38.12
C GLY A 761 -2.57 15.12 37.61
N GLU A 762 -1.60 15.57 36.83
CA GLU A 762 -1.58 16.94 36.30
C GLU A 762 -2.27 17.05 34.94
N HIS A 763 -2.86 18.23 34.73
CA HIS A 763 -3.48 18.63 33.47
C HIS A 763 -2.53 19.56 32.71
N LEU A 764 -1.97 19.03 31.63
CA LEU A 764 -0.92 19.67 30.86
C LEU A 764 -1.45 20.35 29.61
N THR A 765 -0.68 21.33 29.16
CA THR A 765 -0.90 22.09 27.94
C THR A 765 0.40 22.12 27.15
N MET A 766 0.36 21.65 25.91
CA MET A 766 1.47 21.72 24.98
C MET A 766 1.20 22.83 23.96
N TYR A 767 1.90 23.95 24.14
CA TYR A 767 1.88 25.09 23.23
C TYR A 767 2.84 24.79 22.08
N VAL A 768 2.34 24.74 20.85
CA VAL A 768 3.15 24.44 19.66
C VAL A 768 3.11 25.63 18.71
N SER A 769 4.27 26.04 18.23
CA SER A 769 4.41 27.00 17.14
C SER A 769 4.94 26.27 15.91
N VAL A 770 4.21 26.33 14.81
CA VAL A 770 4.61 25.74 13.53
C VAL A 770 4.90 26.86 12.55
N LYS A 771 6.07 26.83 11.91
CA LYS A 771 6.47 27.76 10.86
C LYS A 771 6.67 27.02 9.56
N ASN A 772 6.07 27.51 8.48
CA ASN A 772 6.44 27.07 7.15
C ASN A 772 7.76 27.75 6.75
N VAL A 773 8.86 27.02 6.71
CA VAL A 773 10.18 27.50 6.26
C VAL A 773 10.50 27.06 4.83
N GLY A 774 9.56 26.35 4.19
CA GLY A 774 9.67 25.94 2.79
C GLY A 774 9.41 27.08 1.82
N LYS A 775 9.70 26.83 0.54
CA LYS A 775 9.48 27.80 -0.55
C LYS A 775 8.03 27.82 -1.02
N GLY A 776 7.29 26.74 -0.80
CA GLY A 776 5.89 26.58 -1.19
C GLY A 776 4.90 26.81 -0.06
N LYS A 777 3.68 27.19 -0.41
CA LYS A 777 2.56 27.17 0.53
C LYS A 777 2.14 25.73 0.83
N SER A 778 1.52 25.53 1.98
CA SER A 778 0.86 24.28 2.31
C SER A 778 -0.59 24.26 1.76
N PHE A 779 -1.25 23.10 1.75
CA PHE A 779 -2.63 22.92 1.31
C PHE A 779 -3.45 22.24 2.41
N GLU A 780 -3.71 20.93 2.35
CA GLU A 780 -4.41 20.20 3.43
C GLU A 780 -3.41 19.81 4.54
N THR A 781 -3.17 20.74 5.47
CA THR A 781 -2.11 20.61 6.49
C THR A 781 -2.71 20.50 7.87
N GLN A 782 -2.19 19.56 8.66
CA GLN A 782 -2.68 19.28 10.00
C GLN A 782 -1.53 19.12 10.98
N ALA A 783 -1.73 19.64 12.19
CA ALA A 783 -0.91 19.31 13.34
C ALA A 783 -1.68 18.31 14.22
N ASN A 784 -1.08 17.17 14.51
CA ASN A 784 -1.70 16.09 15.27
C ASN A 784 -0.83 15.70 16.47
N LEU A 785 -1.48 15.40 17.59
CA LEU A 785 -0.87 14.77 18.75
C LEU A 785 -1.49 13.39 18.96
N ARG A 786 -0.65 12.35 19.01
CA ARG A 786 -1.04 10.96 19.24
C ARG A 786 -0.52 10.48 20.59
N ASN A 787 -1.33 9.71 21.30
CA ASN A 787 -0.98 9.13 22.59
C ASN A 787 -0.09 7.90 22.38
N LEU A 788 1.03 7.80 23.10
CA LEU A 788 1.88 6.61 23.10
C LEU A 788 2.00 5.98 24.50
N SER A 789 1.25 6.49 25.48
CA SER A 789 1.24 6.04 26.88
C SER A 789 0.02 5.18 27.25
N GLY A 790 -0.85 4.86 26.28
CA GLY A 790 -2.09 4.11 26.51
C GLY A 790 -2.98 4.79 27.55
N ASP A 791 -3.58 4.01 28.45
CA ASP A 791 -4.50 4.49 29.49
C ASP A 791 -3.87 5.46 30.52
N GLY A 792 -2.53 5.62 30.52
CA GLY A 792 -1.83 6.54 31.42
C GLY A 792 -1.85 8.00 30.99
N LEU A 793 -2.39 8.32 29.80
CA LEU A 793 -2.49 9.69 29.28
C LEU A 793 -3.80 9.88 28.53
N LEU A 794 -4.52 10.96 28.82
CA LEU A 794 -5.79 11.29 28.18
C LEU A 794 -5.65 12.54 27.31
N LEU A 795 -5.74 12.37 25.99
CA LEU A 795 -5.81 13.48 25.03
C LEU A 795 -7.23 14.07 24.93
N HIS A 796 -7.38 15.38 25.11
CA HIS A 796 -8.65 16.09 24.92
C HIS A 796 -8.82 16.62 23.50
N GLU A 797 -7.74 17.11 22.92
CA GLU A 797 -7.67 17.61 21.56
C GLU A 797 -6.46 16.98 20.86
N GLY A 798 -6.71 16.34 19.72
CA GLY A 798 -5.67 15.61 18.99
C GLY A 798 -5.28 16.25 17.67
N ARG A 799 -6.12 17.09 17.04
CA ARG A 799 -5.90 17.52 15.65
C ARG A 799 -6.28 18.97 15.46
N PHE A 800 -5.41 19.73 14.81
CA PHE A 800 -5.65 21.11 14.39
C PHE A 800 -5.43 21.24 12.89
N ASP A 801 -6.40 21.87 12.23
CA ASP A 801 -6.26 22.31 10.85
C ASP A 801 -5.36 23.55 10.82
N ILE A 802 -4.23 23.42 10.13
CA ILE A 802 -3.29 24.50 9.88
C ILE A 802 -3.07 24.68 8.38
N SER A 803 -4.05 24.32 7.55
CA SER A 803 -4.03 24.43 6.10
C SER A 803 -3.63 25.80 5.55
N ASN A 804 -3.11 25.79 4.32
CA ASN A 804 -2.80 26.99 3.53
C ASN A 804 -1.75 27.94 4.13
N MET A 805 -0.80 27.43 4.92
CA MET A 805 0.30 28.23 5.46
C MET A 805 1.21 28.75 4.35
N GLN A 806 1.38 30.06 4.29
CA GLN A 806 2.32 30.71 3.37
C GLN A 806 3.78 30.49 3.80
N PRO A 807 4.75 30.55 2.88
CA PRO A 807 6.17 30.61 3.24
C PRO A 807 6.44 31.71 4.28
N GLY A 808 7.11 31.35 5.37
CA GLY A 808 7.42 32.20 6.52
C GLY A 808 6.31 32.34 7.56
N GLU A 809 5.07 31.93 7.25
CA GLU A 809 3.93 32.03 8.17
C GLU A 809 4.12 31.14 9.39
N VAL A 810 3.73 31.66 10.56
CA VAL A 810 3.73 30.93 11.83
C VAL A 810 2.29 30.76 12.33
N LYS A 811 1.89 29.53 12.63
CA LYS A 811 0.63 29.20 13.30
C LYS A 811 0.91 28.66 14.70
N LYS A 812 0.18 29.16 15.69
CA LYS A 812 0.26 28.73 17.09
C LYS A 812 -0.96 27.90 17.43
N LEU A 813 -0.76 26.77 18.08
CA LEU A 813 -1.80 25.83 18.47
C LEU A 813 -1.49 25.25 19.85
N THR A 814 -2.51 24.69 20.49
CA THR A 814 -2.43 24.25 21.88
C THR A 814 -3.08 22.90 22.01
N PHE A 815 -2.31 21.87 22.34
CA PHE A 815 -2.86 20.57 22.71
C PHE A 815 -3.04 20.52 24.22
N SER A 816 -4.12 19.89 24.66
CA SER A 816 -4.36 19.66 26.09
C SER A 816 -4.52 18.18 26.38
N PHE A 817 -3.88 17.73 27.46
CA PHE A 817 -3.90 16.34 27.87
C PHE A 817 -3.62 16.18 29.36
N ASP A 818 -4.10 15.08 29.92
CA ASP A 818 -3.95 14.77 31.33
C ASP A 818 -3.00 13.59 31.49
N VAL A 819 -2.08 13.67 32.46
CA VAL A 819 -1.26 12.53 32.86
C VAL A 819 -1.97 11.84 34.02
N GLU A 820 -2.48 10.64 33.77
CA GLU A 820 -3.30 9.94 34.73
C GLU A 820 -2.46 9.42 35.91
N SER A 821 -3.05 9.40 37.11
CA SER A 821 -2.40 8.82 38.29
C SER A 821 -2.02 7.35 38.11
N ALA A 822 -2.71 6.66 37.21
CA ALA A 822 -2.50 5.26 36.86
C ALA A 822 -1.36 5.00 35.86
N LEU A 823 -0.68 6.04 35.33
CA LEU A 823 0.45 5.85 34.42
C LEU A 823 1.50 4.93 35.06
N ALA A 824 1.75 3.77 34.45
CA ALA A 824 2.71 2.79 34.95
C ALA A 824 4.16 3.18 34.62
N ASP A 825 4.36 3.74 33.43
CA ASP A 825 5.68 4.13 32.93
C ASP A 825 6.27 5.30 33.72
N PRO A 826 7.62 5.37 33.85
CA PRO A 826 8.31 6.51 34.46
C PRO A 826 8.30 7.76 33.56
N GLU A 827 7.73 7.66 32.36
CA GLU A 827 7.60 8.76 31.41
C GLU A 827 6.24 8.70 30.69
N ALA A 828 5.66 9.86 30.46
CA ALA A 828 4.55 10.03 29.53
C ALA A 828 5.09 10.24 28.11
N LYS A 829 4.44 9.67 27.09
CA LYS A 829 4.91 9.64 25.71
C LYS A 829 3.78 10.07 24.79
N VAL A 830 4.09 11.00 23.89
CA VAL A 830 3.19 11.42 22.82
C VAL A 830 3.97 11.52 21.51
N GLU A 831 3.27 11.51 20.38
CA GLU A 831 3.84 11.74 19.06
C GLU A 831 3.19 12.97 18.45
N LEU A 832 4.00 14.02 18.23
CA LEU A 832 3.60 15.21 17.50
C LEU A 832 3.88 14.97 16.03
N SER A 833 2.90 15.21 15.16
CA SER A 833 3.10 15.18 13.72
C SER A 833 2.50 16.42 13.07
N ILE A 834 3.20 16.95 12.06
CA ILE A 834 2.73 18.03 11.20
C ILE A 834 2.79 17.49 9.79
N ALA A 835 1.65 17.40 9.10
CA ALA A 835 1.59 16.76 7.80
C ALA A 835 0.71 17.54 6.82
N ASP A 836 1.22 17.76 5.62
CA ASP A 836 0.48 18.16 4.44
C ASP A 836 0.10 16.93 3.62
N ARG A 837 -1.20 16.66 3.51
CA ARG A 837 -1.71 15.44 2.86
C ARG A 837 -1.70 15.53 1.33
N ASP A 838 -1.89 16.74 0.80
CA ASP A 838 -1.92 17.01 -0.65
C ASP A 838 -0.53 16.88 -1.27
N LEU A 839 0.51 17.33 -0.56
CA LEU A 839 1.90 17.28 -1.02
C LEU A 839 2.69 16.09 -0.43
N ARG A 840 2.10 15.37 0.53
CA ARG A 840 2.72 14.29 1.31
C ARG A 840 3.99 14.71 2.05
N GLU A 841 4.04 15.97 2.50
CA GLU A 841 5.12 16.47 3.37
C GLU A 841 4.76 16.21 4.82
N ASN A 842 5.64 15.61 5.60
CA ASN A 842 5.39 15.41 7.03
C ASN A 842 6.65 15.55 7.89
N VAL A 843 6.44 15.94 9.14
CA VAL A 843 7.43 15.82 10.21
C VAL A 843 6.77 15.17 11.40
N VAL A 844 7.48 14.26 12.05
CA VAL A 844 7.00 13.49 13.20
C VAL A 844 8.07 13.54 14.28
N GLU A 845 7.68 13.75 15.54
CA GLU A 845 8.56 13.65 16.71
C GLU A 845 7.85 12.89 17.83
N LYS A 846 8.55 11.92 18.41
CA LYS A 846 8.14 11.26 19.65
C LYS A 846 8.63 12.09 20.83
N VAL A 847 7.71 12.72 21.53
CA VAL A 847 7.99 13.53 22.72
C VAL A 847 7.89 12.64 23.96
N ARG A 848 9.01 12.50 24.67
CA ARG A 848 9.09 11.79 25.95
C ARG A 848 9.13 12.80 27.09
N MET A 849 8.28 12.60 28.08
CA MET A 849 8.08 13.48 29.23
C MET A 849 8.34 12.67 30.51
N PRO A 850 9.56 12.74 31.07
CA PRO A 850 9.86 12.07 32.33
C PRO A 850 8.92 12.54 33.44
N ILE A 851 8.40 11.60 34.24
CA ILE A 851 7.67 11.92 35.46
C ILE A 851 8.68 12.40 36.50
N ALA A 852 8.59 13.67 36.90
CA ALA A 852 9.59 14.31 37.74
C ALA A 852 9.07 14.61 39.15
N VAL A 853 10.00 14.90 40.07
CA VAL A 853 9.66 15.35 41.43
C VAL A 853 9.25 16.83 41.40
N PRO A 854 8.16 17.23 42.09
CA PRO A 854 7.73 18.62 42.20
C PRO A 854 8.83 19.56 42.70
N THR A 855 8.88 20.77 42.15
CA THR A 855 9.79 21.83 42.58
C THR A 855 9.02 22.88 43.37
N THR A 856 9.49 23.20 44.58
CA THR A 856 8.88 24.24 45.41
C THR A 856 9.07 25.62 44.76
N LEU A 857 7.96 26.31 44.50
CA LEU A 857 7.95 27.69 44.04
C LEU A 857 7.58 28.63 45.19
N THR A 858 8.32 29.72 45.36
CA THR A 858 7.97 30.76 46.34
C THR A 858 7.11 31.81 45.64
N PRO A 859 5.83 32.00 46.04
CA PRO A 859 4.97 33.00 45.41
C PRO A 859 5.60 34.39 45.45
N ALA A 860 5.54 35.10 44.32
CA ALA A 860 6.06 36.44 44.17
C ALA A 860 5.15 37.24 43.23
N SER A 861 5.13 38.56 43.38
CA SER A 861 4.26 39.44 42.58
C SER A 861 4.98 40.73 42.24
N GLY A 862 4.61 41.35 41.12
CA GLY A 862 5.19 42.61 40.64
C GLY A 862 5.47 42.56 39.15
N THR A 863 6.08 43.62 38.63
CA THR A 863 6.45 43.73 37.22
C THR A 863 7.96 43.86 37.06
N MET A 864 8.49 43.10 36.12
CA MET A 864 9.90 43.13 35.73
C MET A 864 9.96 43.33 34.22
N LYS A 865 11.08 43.85 33.71
CA LYS A 865 11.37 43.92 32.29
C LYS A 865 12.70 43.26 31.94
N ALA A 866 12.78 42.70 30.74
CA ALA A 866 14.03 42.16 30.22
C ALA A 866 15.09 43.26 30.09
N ARG A 867 16.33 42.97 30.51
CA ARG A 867 17.47 43.90 30.37
C ARG A 867 17.83 44.13 28.89
N ALA A 868 18.81 44.99 28.63
CA ALA A 868 19.29 45.32 27.28
C ALA A 868 19.72 44.09 26.44
N GLY A 869 20.18 43.01 27.09
CA GLY A 869 20.51 41.75 26.42
C GLY A 869 19.29 40.90 26.04
N GLY A 870 18.08 41.26 26.46
CA GLY A 870 16.91 40.37 26.45
C GLY A 870 16.97 39.33 27.56
N ALA A 871 15.98 38.43 27.58
CA ALA A 871 15.86 37.38 28.59
C ALA A 871 15.44 36.05 27.97
N THR A 872 16.06 34.95 28.38
CA THR A 872 15.80 33.59 27.86
C THR A 872 14.64 32.95 28.60
N LEU A 873 13.67 32.40 27.87
CA LEU A 873 12.51 31.69 28.44
C LEU A 873 12.75 30.18 28.47
N LEU A 874 12.73 29.61 29.68
CA LEU A 874 12.87 28.18 29.95
C LEU A 874 11.53 27.56 30.33
N GLU A 875 11.30 26.31 29.94
CA GLU A 875 10.05 25.58 30.23
C GLU A 875 9.89 25.23 31.71
N SER A 876 10.99 24.94 32.41
CA SER A 876 11.04 24.51 33.81
C SER A 876 12.30 25.07 34.50
N PRO A 877 12.40 24.99 35.84
CA PRO A 877 13.57 25.46 36.57
C PRO A 877 14.72 24.45 36.65
N GLU A 878 14.66 23.34 35.91
CA GLU A 878 15.69 22.29 35.96
C GLU A 878 16.97 22.67 35.18
N PRO A 879 18.15 22.21 35.63
CA PRO A 879 19.37 22.29 34.84
C PRO A 879 19.19 21.61 33.48
N GLY A 880 19.43 22.36 32.39
CA GLY A 880 19.25 21.86 31.03
C GLY A 880 17.81 21.94 30.49
N ALA A 881 16.88 22.57 31.22
CA ALA A 881 15.51 22.81 30.76
C ALA A 881 15.46 23.44 29.36
N ARG A 882 14.47 23.04 28.55
CA ARG A 882 14.40 23.51 27.17
C ARG A 882 14.05 24.99 27.12
N THR A 883 14.82 25.72 26.32
CA THR A 883 14.48 27.09 25.91
C THR A 883 13.41 27.05 24.82
N PHE A 884 12.31 27.76 25.01
CA PHE A 884 11.25 27.87 24.00
C PHE A 884 11.13 29.27 23.38
N GLY A 885 11.76 30.29 23.97
CA GLY A 885 11.74 31.64 23.41
C GLY A 885 12.67 32.62 24.10
N ARG A 886 12.65 33.86 23.63
CA ARG A 886 13.42 34.98 24.19
C ARG A 886 12.57 36.25 24.25
N LEU A 887 12.55 36.89 25.42
CA LEU A 887 11.99 38.22 25.60
C LEU A 887 12.92 39.25 24.97
N GLY A 888 12.38 40.12 24.13
CA GLY A 888 13.11 41.26 23.59
C GLY A 888 13.50 42.25 24.68
N ALA A 889 14.57 43.02 24.47
CA ALA A 889 15.01 44.03 25.44
C ALA A 889 13.87 45.00 25.82
N GLY A 890 13.72 45.26 27.11
CA GLY A 890 12.66 46.14 27.64
C GLY A 890 11.26 45.52 27.72
N THR A 891 11.07 44.27 27.27
CA THR A 891 9.77 43.58 27.36
C THR A 891 9.37 43.39 28.82
N ALA A 892 8.23 43.94 29.22
CA ALA A 892 7.69 43.85 30.57
C ALA A 892 6.86 42.56 30.76
N VAL A 893 6.99 41.95 31.93
CA VAL A 893 6.34 40.69 32.32
C VAL A 893 5.85 40.77 33.78
N ASN A 894 4.75 40.07 34.07
CA ASN A 894 4.28 39.89 35.45
C ASN A 894 5.05 38.74 36.10
N VAL A 895 5.51 38.95 37.33
CA VAL A 895 6.13 37.91 38.16
C VAL A 895 5.05 37.08 38.85
N LEU A 896 5.21 35.75 38.85
CA LEU A 896 4.29 34.80 39.49
C LEU A 896 4.93 34.10 40.70
N ALA A 897 6.23 33.78 40.62
CA ALA A 897 6.97 33.09 41.65
C ALA A 897 8.49 33.20 41.43
N THR A 898 9.27 32.80 42.41
CA THR A 898 10.73 32.63 42.31
C THR A 898 11.16 31.25 42.78
N THR A 899 12.27 30.75 42.22
CA THR A 899 12.91 29.50 42.66
C THR A 899 14.40 29.54 42.30
N GLY A 900 15.27 29.44 43.29
CA GLY A 900 16.72 29.60 43.10
C GLY A 900 17.08 30.95 42.46
N ASP A 901 17.82 30.91 41.35
CA ASP A 901 18.20 32.07 40.54
C ASP A 901 17.18 32.41 39.43
N LEU A 902 16.07 31.68 39.35
CA LEU A 902 15.04 31.83 38.32
C LEU A 902 13.78 32.53 38.84
N THR A 903 13.20 33.37 37.98
CA THR A 903 11.91 34.02 38.18
C THR A 903 10.90 33.42 37.22
N LYS A 904 9.76 32.97 37.75
CA LYS A 904 8.60 32.54 36.96
C LYS A 904 7.80 33.76 36.53
N VAL A 905 7.59 33.90 35.23
CA VAL A 905 6.91 35.05 34.61
C VAL A 905 5.68 34.62 33.82
N ALA A 906 4.64 35.44 33.82
CA ALA A 906 3.43 35.23 33.02
C ALA A 906 3.63 35.70 31.58
N LEU A 907 3.11 34.92 30.62
CA LEU A 907 3.18 35.23 29.18
C LEU A 907 1.81 35.51 28.55
N GLY A 908 0.71 35.27 29.28
CA GLY A 908 -0.68 35.41 28.81
C GLY A 908 -1.39 34.06 28.71
N ASP A 909 -2.73 34.03 28.78
CA ASP A 909 -3.57 32.83 28.65
C ASP A 909 -3.11 31.63 29.52
N ALA A 910 -2.79 31.92 30.78
CA ALA A 910 -2.20 30.99 31.77
C ALA A 910 -0.81 30.41 31.40
N ARG A 911 -0.26 30.71 30.22
CA ARG A 911 1.10 30.34 29.82
C ARG A 911 2.11 31.12 30.67
N PHE A 912 3.16 30.43 31.10
CA PHE A 912 4.26 30.98 31.88
C PHE A 912 5.61 30.51 31.34
N GLY A 913 6.70 31.08 31.83
CA GLY A 913 8.06 30.59 31.61
C GLY A 913 8.97 30.97 32.77
N PHE A 914 10.18 30.41 32.80
CA PHE A 914 11.22 30.74 33.76
C PHE A 914 12.32 31.54 33.10
N VAL A 915 12.80 32.58 33.77
CA VAL A 915 13.87 33.46 33.29
C VAL A 915 14.91 33.60 34.39
N LYS A 916 16.20 33.67 34.03
CA LYS A 916 17.25 34.03 35.00
C LYS A 916 16.97 35.40 35.58
N THR A 917 16.88 35.49 36.91
CA THR A 917 16.56 36.73 37.61
C THR A 917 17.56 37.84 37.28
N ALA A 918 18.82 37.48 37.02
CA ALA A 918 19.85 38.41 36.57
C ALA A 918 19.59 39.05 35.19
N GLU A 919 18.80 38.40 34.32
CA GLU A 919 18.42 38.92 32.99
C GLU A 919 17.23 39.89 33.06
N LEU A 920 16.62 40.05 34.23
CA LEU A 920 15.50 40.93 34.50
C LEU A 920 15.92 42.14 35.37
N GLU A 921 15.17 43.23 35.24
CA GLU A 921 15.24 44.39 36.13
C GLU A 921 13.84 44.91 36.46
N ALA A 922 13.71 45.64 37.56
CA ALA A 922 12.41 46.13 38.02
C ALA A 922 11.80 47.15 37.04
N GLY A 923 10.49 47.07 36.85
CA GLY A 923 9.69 48.07 36.13
C GLY A 923 9.10 47.61 34.80
N GLY A 924 8.35 48.51 34.18
CA GLY A 924 7.55 48.25 32.98
C GLY A 924 6.07 47.97 33.29
N ALA A 925 5.23 48.09 32.27
CA ALA A 925 3.81 47.75 32.30
C ALA A 925 3.55 46.63 31.29
N PRO A 926 3.36 45.38 31.74
CA PRO A 926 3.14 44.25 30.84
C PRO A 926 1.81 44.40 30.09
N SER A 927 1.82 44.10 28.79
CA SER A 927 0.60 43.86 28.01
C SER A 927 -0.03 42.51 28.40
N GLY A 928 -1.31 42.30 28.10
CA GLY A 928 -2.01 41.05 28.40
C GLY A 928 -1.24 39.81 27.89
N ALA A 929 -1.14 39.65 26.57
CA ALA A 929 -0.21 38.69 25.97
C ALA A 929 1.18 39.33 25.82
N VAL A 930 2.21 38.66 26.34
CA VAL A 930 3.60 39.12 26.26
C VAL A 930 4.18 38.70 24.91
N ALA A 931 4.71 39.65 24.14
CA ALA A 931 5.41 39.36 22.91
C ALA A 931 6.82 38.83 23.20
N PHE A 932 7.19 37.71 22.57
CA PHE A 932 8.53 37.15 22.63
C PHE A 932 8.87 36.44 21.32
N GLU A 933 10.16 36.30 21.05
CA GLU A 933 10.66 35.57 19.88
C GLU A 933 10.67 34.07 20.18
N GLU A 934 9.91 33.29 19.42
CA GLU A 934 9.88 31.82 19.57
C GLU A 934 11.21 31.24 19.05
N THR A 935 11.85 30.39 19.85
CA THR A 935 13.05 29.66 19.41
C THR A 935 12.61 28.37 18.72
N MET A 936 12.56 28.40 17.38
CA MET A 936 12.33 27.21 16.58
C MET A 936 13.46 26.21 16.85
N ARG A 937 13.12 24.97 17.21
CA ARG A 937 14.08 23.96 17.68
C ARG A 937 14.16 22.74 16.78
N ARG A 938 13.08 22.43 16.06
CA ARG A 938 13.05 21.27 15.17
C ARG A 938 12.94 21.74 13.75
N PHE A 939 13.94 21.35 12.97
CA PHE A 939 14.02 21.55 11.54
C PHE A 939 14.33 20.18 10.93
N PRO A 940 13.56 19.68 9.96
CA PRO A 940 14.10 18.62 9.13
C PRO A 940 15.34 19.15 8.40
N PRO A 941 16.42 18.34 8.27
CA PRO A 941 17.58 18.71 7.48
C PRO A 941 17.17 19.25 6.10
N SER A 942 17.63 20.45 5.76
CA SER A 942 17.41 20.99 4.42
C SER A 942 18.38 20.32 3.45
N ILE A 943 17.88 19.89 2.30
CA ILE A 943 18.68 19.26 1.24
C ILE A 943 18.51 20.08 -0.03
N GLU A 944 19.60 20.71 -0.47
CA GLU A 944 19.67 21.38 -1.77
C GLU A 944 20.47 20.52 -2.74
N VAL A 945 19.88 20.22 -3.90
CA VAL A 945 20.53 19.49 -4.98
C VAL A 945 20.65 20.43 -6.18
N GLN A 946 21.81 20.42 -6.84
CA GLN A 946 22.02 21.18 -8.07
C GLN A 946 21.03 20.73 -9.15
N PRO A 947 20.51 21.63 -10.01
CA PRO A 947 19.61 21.24 -11.09
C PRO A 947 20.23 20.19 -12.01
N VAL A 948 19.46 19.15 -12.32
CA VAL A 948 19.81 18.10 -13.28
C VAL A 948 18.73 18.05 -14.36
N ALA A 949 19.11 17.73 -15.60
CA ALA A 949 18.15 17.55 -16.68
C ALA A 949 17.17 16.40 -16.35
N LEU A 950 15.89 16.59 -16.65
CA LEU A 950 14.84 15.60 -16.38
C LEU A 950 14.90 14.40 -17.35
N SER A 951 15.58 14.57 -18.49
CA SER A 951 15.98 13.51 -19.41
C SER A 951 17.47 13.63 -19.72
N VAL A 952 18.15 12.49 -19.72
CA VAL A 952 19.58 12.34 -20.01
C VAL A 952 19.81 11.13 -20.91
N ARG A 953 20.99 11.03 -21.53
CA ARG A 953 21.38 9.89 -22.39
C ARG A 953 22.44 9.01 -21.74
N GLU A 954 23.17 9.59 -20.80
CA GLU A 954 24.23 8.98 -20.04
C GLU A 954 23.69 7.86 -19.14
N ASP A 955 24.48 6.81 -18.97
CA ASP A 955 24.20 5.69 -18.06
C ASP A 955 24.54 6.00 -16.60
N LYS A 956 25.18 7.14 -16.35
CA LYS A 956 25.57 7.61 -15.03
C LYS A 956 25.51 9.14 -14.99
N ILE A 957 25.01 9.67 -13.88
CA ILE A 957 25.01 11.11 -13.61
C ILE A 957 25.63 11.39 -12.25
N LEU A 958 26.04 12.63 -12.02
CA LEU A 958 26.57 13.05 -10.73
C LEU A 958 25.56 13.93 -10.00
N ILE A 959 25.04 13.43 -8.88
CA ILE A 959 24.18 14.21 -8.00
C ILE A 959 25.06 14.99 -7.02
N LYS A 960 25.03 16.32 -7.14
CA LYS A 960 25.73 17.24 -6.23
C LYS A 960 24.72 17.99 -5.38
N GLY A 961 24.93 17.99 -4.07
CA GLY A 961 24.06 18.70 -3.14
C GLY A 961 24.73 19.01 -1.81
N THR A 962 24.02 19.78 -1.00
CA THR A 962 24.42 20.11 0.38
C THR A 962 23.24 19.86 1.30
N ALA A 963 23.50 19.16 2.40
CA ALA A 963 22.58 19.05 3.52
C ALA A 963 23.00 20.02 4.64
N THR A 964 22.03 20.71 5.23
CA THR A 964 22.25 21.65 6.34
C THR A 964 21.21 21.49 7.43
N ASP A 965 21.64 21.54 8.68
CA ASP A 965 20.75 21.50 9.84
C ASP A 965 21.25 22.47 10.92
N PRO A 966 20.36 23.21 11.63
CA PRO A 966 20.78 24.16 12.68
C PRO A 966 21.49 23.51 13.87
N ASP A 967 21.21 22.24 14.17
CA ASP A 967 21.79 21.49 15.28
C ASP A 967 22.96 20.63 14.78
N LYS A 968 22.68 19.64 13.93
CA LYS A 968 23.68 18.76 13.33
C LYS A 968 23.12 17.90 12.18
N ILE A 969 24.01 17.45 11.30
CA ILE A 969 23.79 16.33 10.38
C ILE A 969 24.53 15.12 10.95
N LEU A 970 23.83 14.00 11.10
CA LEU A 970 24.37 12.70 11.49
C LEU A 970 25.03 11.99 10.29
N ASP A 971 24.27 11.84 9.19
CA ASP A 971 24.71 11.20 7.96
C ASP A 971 23.80 11.58 6.77
N GLY A 972 24.17 11.13 5.58
CA GLY A 972 23.28 11.14 4.43
C GLY A 972 23.61 10.08 3.39
N TYR A 973 22.60 9.72 2.62
CA TYR A 973 22.64 8.61 1.66
C TYR A 973 21.76 8.89 0.45
N VAL A 974 22.06 8.21 -0.65
CA VAL A 974 21.31 8.32 -1.91
C VAL A 974 20.84 6.95 -2.37
N PHE A 975 19.57 6.85 -2.72
CA PHE A 975 18.93 5.70 -3.33
C PHE A 975 18.62 5.93 -4.80
N VAL A 976 18.72 4.88 -5.60
CA VAL A 976 18.16 4.79 -6.95
C VAL A 976 17.18 3.63 -6.96
N GLY A 977 15.88 3.92 -7.05
CA GLY A 977 14.83 2.97 -6.69
C GLY A 977 15.06 2.46 -5.27
N ASN A 978 15.23 1.15 -5.13
CA ASN A 978 15.49 0.49 -3.84
C ASN A 978 16.98 0.26 -3.52
N ARG A 979 17.89 0.64 -4.43
CA ARG A 979 19.34 0.41 -4.26
C ARG A 979 20.01 1.64 -3.64
N LYS A 980 20.63 1.46 -2.47
CA LYS A 980 21.52 2.49 -1.89
C LYS A 980 22.81 2.54 -2.72
N VAL A 981 23.13 3.73 -3.25
CA VAL A 981 24.32 3.94 -4.10
C VAL A 981 25.34 4.87 -3.46
N PHE A 982 24.96 5.57 -2.39
CA PHE A 982 25.84 6.47 -1.65
C PHE A 982 25.48 6.46 -0.17
N TYR A 983 26.48 6.53 0.69
CA TYR A 983 26.37 6.77 2.12
C TYR A 983 27.59 7.51 2.64
N ARG A 984 27.36 8.49 3.49
CA ARG A 984 28.40 9.25 4.17
C ARG A 984 27.96 9.60 5.59
N SER A 985 28.79 9.26 6.57
CA SER A 985 28.68 9.74 7.94
C SER A 985 29.24 11.15 8.08
N ASN A 986 28.61 11.96 8.93
CA ASN A 986 29.10 13.29 9.30
C ASN A 986 29.65 13.34 10.73
N ARG A 987 29.80 12.19 11.42
CA ARG A 987 30.37 12.14 12.79
C ARG A 987 31.77 12.74 12.90
N ASN A 988 32.57 12.59 11.84
CA ASN A 988 33.92 13.15 11.71
C ASN A 988 33.99 14.26 10.66
N GLY A 989 32.84 14.89 10.35
CA GLY A 989 32.76 15.98 9.38
C GLY A 989 33.47 17.24 9.88
N ALA A 990 34.01 18.04 8.94
CA ALA A 990 34.63 19.32 9.27
C ALA A 990 33.62 20.33 9.86
N ASP A 991 32.35 20.21 9.49
CA ASP A 991 31.24 21.00 10.02
C ASP A 991 30.11 20.04 10.48
N PRO A 992 29.79 19.97 11.79
CA PRO A 992 28.72 19.10 12.27
C PRO A 992 27.34 19.50 11.73
N LYS A 993 27.15 20.74 11.25
CA LYS A 993 25.86 21.29 10.78
C LYS A 993 25.67 21.25 9.26
N ARG A 994 26.72 20.88 8.52
CA ARG A 994 26.71 20.90 7.06
C ARG A 994 27.44 19.69 6.48
N MET A 995 26.84 19.06 5.48
CA MET A 995 27.45 17.93 4.77
C MET A 995 27.28 18.06 3.25
N THR A 996 28.37 17.90 2.50
CA THR A 996 28.34 17.82 1.04
C THR A 996 28.02 16.41 0.58
N ILE A 997 27.11 16.30 -0.39
CA ILE A 997 26.69 15.06 -1.04
C ILE A 997 27.17 15.12 -2.50
N GLU A 998 28.07 14.21 -2.87
CA GLU A 998 28.49 14.00 -4.25
C GLU A 998 28.37 12.51 -4.55
N ALA A 999 27.28 12.13 -5.23
CA ALA A 999 26.91 10.75 -5.45
C ALA A 999 26.88 10.45 -6.96
N PRO A 1000 27.80 9.61 -7.48
CA PRO A 1000 27.68 9.09 -8.83
C PRO A 1000 26.54 8.07 -8.88
N VAL A 1001 25.48 8.42 -9.61
CA VAL A 1001 24.24 7.66 -9.68
C VAL A 1001 24.16 6.91 -11.01
N PRO A 1002 24.17 5.56 -11.01
CA PRO A 1002 23.89 4.78 -12.21
C PRO A 1002 22.40 4.89 -12.58
N LEU A 1003 22.12 4.98 -13.87
CA LEU A 1003 20.78 5.10 -14.43
C LEU A 1003 20.44 3.87 -15.29
N ARG A 1004 19.30 3.25 -14.98
CA ARG A 1004 18.67 2.23 -15.80
C ARG A 1004 17.95 2.89 -16.99
N PRO A 1005 17.73 2.19 -18.12
CA PRO A 1005 16.86 2.68 -19.20
C PRO A 1005 15.49 3.13 -18.65
N GLY A 1006 14.92 4.20 -19.21
CA GLY A 1006 13.62 4.70 -18.77
C GLY A 1006 13.69 5.52 -17.48
N VAL A 1007 12.68 5.40 -16.62
CA VAL A 1007 12.48 6.26 -15.44
C VAL A 1007 13.30 5.77 -14.25
N ASN A 1008 14.06 6.68 -13.64
CA ASN A 1008 14.84 6.45 -12.43
C ASN A 1008 14.37 7.38 -11.32
N VAL A 1009 14.07 6.80 -10.15
CA VAL A 1009 13.67 7.54 -8.95
C VAL A 1009 14.89 7.67 -8.05
N ILE A 1010 15.38 8.88 -7.83
CA ILE A 1010 16.57 9.14 -7.03
C ILE A 1010 16.14 9.83 -5.74
N THR A 1011 16.45 9.26 -4.58
CA THR A 1011 16.11 9.85 -3.29
C THR A 1011 17.37 10.15 -2.50
N VAL A 1012 17.58 11.44 -2.21
CA VAL A 1012 18.64 11.94 -1.34
C VAL A 1012 18.08 12.14 0.05
N VAL A 1013 18.77 11.61 1.05
CA VAL A 1013 18.35 11.64 2.45
C VAL A 1013 19.48 12.17 3.31
N ALA A 1014 19.12 12.99 4.30
CA ALA A 1014 20.02 13.46 5.35
C ALA A 1014 19.32 13.32 6.70
N ARG A 1015 20.04 12.86 7.71
CA ARG A 1015 19.49 12.62 9.06
C ARG A 1015 20.12 13.57 10.06
N GLU A 1016 19.33 14.17 10.93
CA GLU A 1016 19.83 14.84 12.14
C GLU A 1016 19.95 13.80 13.28
N ASN A 1017 18.95 12.91 13.36
CA ASN A 1017 18.88 11.76 14.24
C ASN A 1017 17.99 10.68 13.57
N VAL A 1018 17.56 9.65 14.30
CA VAL A 1018 16.73 8.57 13.73
C VAL A 1018 15.29 8.94 13.40
N ASP A 1019 14.75 9.93 14.11
CA ASP A 1019 13.37 10.38 13.94
C ASP A 1019 13.30 11.60 13.01
N THR A 1020 14.31 12.49 13.06
CA THR A 1020 14.37 13.69 12.21
C THR A 1020 15.19 13.45 10.93
N ILE A 1021 14.48 13.34 9.81
CA ILE A 1021 15.04 13.05 8.49
C ILE A 1021 14.59 14.09 7.46
N GLY A 1022 15.53 14.65 6.70
CA GLY A 1022 15.28 15.42 5.50
C GLY A 1022 15.35 14.54 4.26
N ARG A 1023 14.47 14.79 3.27
CA ARG A 1023 14.42 14.00 2.03
C ARG A 1023 14.23 14.89 0.82
N LYS A 1024 14.86 14.51 -0.30
CA LYS A 1024 14.65 15.11 -1.62
C LYS A 1024 14.62 14.02 -2.68
N THR A 1025 13.51 13.90 -3.38
CA THR A 1025 13.35 12.94 -4.48
C THR A 1025 13.37 13.66 -5.83
N LEU A 1026 14.04 13.04 -6.79
CA LEU A 1026 14.17 13.46 -8.18
C LEU A 1026 13.71 12.31 -9.08
N ILE A 1027 13.06 12.65 -10.20
CA ILE A 1027 12.71 11.68 -11.22
C ILE A 1027 13.48 12.07 -12.47
N ILE A 1028 14.36 11.16 -12.91
CA ILE A 1028 15.22 11.37 -14.08
C ILE A 1028 15.01 10.22 -15.05
N ARG A 1029 14.75 10.58 -16.30
CA ARG A 1029 14.57 9.62 -17.39
C ARG A 1029 15.88 9.43 -18.14
N ARG A 1030 16.28 8.19 -18.39
CA ARG A 1030 17.36 7.84 -19.32
C ARG A 1030 16.75 7.44 -20.66
N ASP A 1031 17.03 8.23 -21.68
CA ASP A 1031 16.65 7.97 -23.06
C ASP A 1031 17.79 7.30 -23.83
N GLY A 1032 17.48 6.81 -25.03
CA GLY A 1032 18.46 6.17 -25.88
C GLY A 1032 19.45 7.18 -26.49
N PRO A 1033 20.53 6.69 -27.11
CA PRO A 1033 21.58 7.55 -27.65
C PRO A 1033 21.09 8.64 -28.61
N ASN A 1034 19.98 8.38 -29.33
CA ASN A 1034 19.38 9.30 -30.30
C ASN A 1034 18.19 10.09 -29.72
N GLY A 1035 17.90 9.95 -28.43
CA GLY A 1035 16.76 10.59 -27.76
C GLY A 1035 15.44 9.85 -27.89
N GLU A 1036 15.48 8.58 -28.30
CA GLU A 1036 14.33 7.68 -28.28
C GLU A 1036 13.89 7.32 -26.85
N ILE A 1037 12.59 7.13 -26.67
CA ILE A 1037 11.95 6.78 -25.40
C ILE A 1037 12.27 5.31 -25.09
N LEU A 1038 13.17 5.06 -24.14
CA LEU A 1038 13.44 3.69 -23.65
C LEU A 1038 12.37 3.26 -22.64
N ALA A 1039 11.90 2.01 -22.74
CA ALA A 1039 10.99 1.45 -21.73
C ALA A 1039 11.72 1.28 -20.39
N SER A 1040 11.01 1.52 -19.30
CA SER A 1040 11.54 1.20 -17.96
C SER A 1040 11.52 -0.31 -17.73
N PRO A 1041 12.64 -0.94 -17.34
CA PRO A 1041 12.68 -2.35 -16.95
C PRO A 1041 11.69 -2.64 -15.82
N LYS A 1042 10.95 -3.75 -15.89
CA LYS A 1042 9.99 -4.15 -14.84
C LYS A 1042 10.70 -4.83 -13.66
N GLY A 1043 11.89 -5.42 -13.87
CA GLY A 1043 12.69 -6.06 -12.83
C GLY A 1043 14.20 -5.97 -13.07
N GLU A 1044 15.00 -6.52 -12.15
CA GLU A 1044 16.46 -6.59 -12.32
C GLU A 1044 16.88 -7.56 -13.44
N GLU A 1045 16.06 -8.56 -13.75
CA GLU A 1045 16.30 -9.55 -14.81
C GLU A 1045 16.22 -8.94 -16.22
N ASP A 1046 15.35 -7.94 -16.40
CA ASP A 1046 15.22 -7.19 -17.65
C ASP A 1046 16.47 -6.35 -17.98
N LEU A 1047 17.37 -6.16 -17.01
CA LEU A 1047 18.66 -5.47 -17.21
C LEU A 1047 19.75 -6.41 -17.74
N GLU A 1048 19.62 -7.72 -17.49
CA GLU A 1048 20.59 -8.75 -17.91
C GLU A 1048 20.26 -9.28 -19.32
N GLY A 1049 19.00 -9.19 -19.76
CA GLY A 1049 18.49 -9.74 -21.03
C GLY A 1049 18.96 -9.06 -22.33
N GLY A 1050 19.98 -8.20 -22.27
CA GLY A 1050 20.54 -7.54 -23.46
C GLY A 1050 21.53 -8.38 -24.27
N GLY A 1051 21.88 -9.60 -23.84
CA GLY A 1051 22.81 -10.46 -24.54
C GLY A 1051 22.56 -11.94 -24.27
N GLY A 1052 21.99 -12.64 -25.26
CA GLY A 1052 21.92 -14.11 -25.27
C GLY A 1052 20.49 -14.66 -25.24
N ALA A 1053 19.77 -14.52 -26.36
CA ALA A 1053 18.66 -15.41 -26.69
C ALA A 1053 18.93 -15.98 -28.09
N ASP A 1054 19.96 -16.84 -28.14
CA ASP A 1054 20.11 -17.91 -29.13
C ASP A 1054 20.60 -19.12 -28.32
N ASP A 1055 19.65 -19.97 -27.90
CA ASP A 1055 19.75 -21.45 -27.80
C ASP A 1055 18.42 -22.07 -27.32
#